data_AF-Q21GB9-F1
#
_entry.id   AF-Q21GB9-F1
#
_cell.length_a   1.000
_cell.length_b   1.000
_cell.length_c   1.000
_cell.angle_alpha   90.00
_cell.angle_beta   90.00
_cell.angle_gamma   90.00
#
_symmetry.space_group_name_H-M   'P 1'
#
loop_
_entity.id
_entity.type
_entity.pdbx_description
1 polymer ?
#
loop_
_entity_poly.entity_id
_entity_poly.type
_entity_poly.pdbx_seq_one_letter_code
_entity_poly.pdbx_strand_id
1 'polypeptide(L)'
;MTIKRWPFDRKGPPKKPNAKKLLASLAAALSLTAMQSTAAVEPLQTSGNQILVGNQAKALGGHSLFWHNVPAAGSLYNADTVSRLKNDWNSKVIRAAIGVEVPFNSENTYIGNKGSSLAAIDRVVNAAVANDMYVIIDFHTHHADQVENVAHDFFNEVSSRYGHLNNVIYEVFNEPEWCGEHGRWASTIKPYAERVIQTIRNNDPDNLVIVGTTCFSQDVDVAAADPINDVNVAYTLHFYAATPAHQQPLRDKAQTALDRGAPLFVTEWGTTTFTGDGFVDEAQTRTWINWLNERGISHVNWSASTQPESSAIWNGDMTYKHSGLLVGELVQQTNGTTTPPTGEISGPCDLHFVPAKAEAESFCTAKGIQFETTTDTGGGQNMGWLDAGDWVTFDVDVPASGQYLIDYRVASELGDGRFRTEAANGTALGTISVPNTGGWQNWQTHTHTVQLSQGTQTVKLVAETGGWNLNWFEVRAGEVCEGADCPCEGAECPCPDCNGTPVKFEAETFVAMQGVQLENTSDVGGGQNVGYIDSGDWITYNGALPASADNRYVVSYRVARQPSGNAKFKIEQPGGAAVYGEISVPSTGGWQTWTTISHTITIPANANGFALAAIDGGWNINWIEIKPATTQPPEPINPLKLQAEDYINFNDTTPGNEGGAHRSDDVDIQATTDTGGGFNVGWVDAGEWLEYEFFLESPDFYAADVRVASDQTGGALQLQIDGQNVGQAITVGNTGGWQAWTTKNTLIGDLSAGTHTLRVYAQSGPLNLNWVELKRTTPAPATSCFNIAEDRLNVHLDAHCTAGSNLQYNWDFGDGNSATGVATSHSYYTSGTYTITLTVSDTRTTDTSSQQVTVDFSAPAGPVDFYGELMVNGNRIHGEKTGEPAQVRGMSFFWSNTGWGQEKWWNASTVDRMVDEFKVELVRGAMGTDEGGGYLHDASNKARLQAVVEQAIARNVYVIIDWHTHHAEDNIAEAITFFSEMAQLYGHHDNVIFEIYNEPLNTTSWGTIKHYAEQVIPAIRAHSDNLIVVGTRTWSQNVDEAAFDKINDSNTAYALHFYVGSHGNHVRNLAQTALNNGAAIFASEWGIWPNNNYDGMNADDWMNFLDQNKISWANWAISDKVDPNTGQLEPPSMFNPDGSLSSNGQYVVNKLNEYAAQAPWREAIAN
;
A
#
# COMPACT_ATOMS: atom_id res chain seq x y z
N MET A 1 -51.15 37.81 43.21
CA MET A 1 -50.00 37.88 44.13
C MET A 1 -48.74 37.65 43.32
N THR A 2 -47.65 38.40 43.34
CA THR A 2 -47.29 39.67 43.98
C THR A 2 -45.97 40.06 43.31
N ILE A 3 -45.97 41.24 42.66
CA ILE A 3 -44.86 42.23 42.58
C ILE A 3 -43.64 41.86 41.70
N LYS A 4 -43.48 42.43 40.50
CA LYS A 4 -43.08 43.82 40.12
C LYS A 4 -41.59 44.10 40.42
N ARG A 5 -40.77 44.63 39.51
CA ARG A 5 -40.83 46.03 39.02
C ARG A 5 -39.91 46.27 37.80
N TRP A 6 -40.51 46.81 36.74
CA TRP A 6 -39.95 47.72 35.71
C TRP A 6 -39.59 49.10 36.30
N PRO A 7 -38.83 50.03 35.65
CA PRO A 7 -39.29 50.89 34.50
C PRO A 7 -38.23 51.13 33.38
N PHE A 8 -38.61 51.22 32.08
CA PHE A 8 -39.11 52.41 31.33
C PHE A 8 -38.06 53.54 31.22
N ASP A 9 -37.86 54.29 30.12
CA ASP A 9 -38.75 54.74 29.04
C ASP A 9 -37.90 55.61 28.06
N ARG A 10 -38.12 55.63 26.73
CA ARG A 10 -38.69 56.74 25.89
C ARG A 10 -37.76 57.05 24.71
N LYS A 11 -38.18 57.42 23.50
CA LYS A 11 -39.45 57.58 22.76
C LYS A 11 -38.99 57.95 21.33
N GLY A 12 -39.53 57.37 20.26
CA GLY A 12 -40.64 58.00 19.52
C GLY A 12 -40.46 57.90 17.99
N PRO A 13 -41.55 58.07 17.20
CA PRO A 13 -41.89 57.28 15.98
C PRO A 13 -41.84 58.12 14.68
N PRO A 14 -42.01 57.60 13.42
CA PRO A 14 -43.35 57.27 12.86
C PRO A 14 -43.47 56.30 11.62
N LYS A 15 -44.72 55.84 11.39
CA LYS A 15 -45.47 55.60 10.10
C LYS A 15 -45.22 54.37 9.18
N LYS A 16 -46.33 53.65 8.94
CA LYS A 16 -46.65 52.63 7.87
C LYS A 16 -46.92 53.32 6.50
N PRO A 17 -46.97 52.64 5.31
CA PRO A 17 -47.39 51.23 5.05
C PRO A 17 -46.68 50.43 3.91
N ASN A 18 -46.78 49.09 3.91
CA ASN A 18 -47.44 48.27 2.88
C ASN A 18 -47.01 46.79 2.89
N ALA A 19 -47.94 45.94 2.48
CA ALA A 19 -47.95 44.50 2.61
C ALA A 19 -46.88 43.78 1.76
N LYS A 20 -45.90 43.19 2.42
CA LYS A 20 -45.15 41.97 2.06
C LYS A 20 -44.30 41.61 3.28
N LYS A 21 -44.26 40.33 3.64
CA LYS A 21 -43.58 39.72 4.81
C LYS A 21 -44.37 39.79 6.12
N LEU A 22 -45.12 38.72 6.41
CA LEU A 22 -44.95 37.87 7.60
C LEU A 22 -46.00 36.75 7.57
N LEU A 23 -45.65 35.65 6.91
CA LEU A 23 -46.25 34.32 7.07
C LEU A 23 -45.18 33.33 6.57
N ALA A 24 -44.11 33.17 7.35
CA ALA A 24 -43.06 32.18 7.12
C ALA A 24 -42.34 31.93 8.45
N SER A 25 -43.04 31.26 9.36
CA SER A 25 -42.47 30.77 10.63
C SER A 25 -43.20 29.52 11.08
N LEU A 26 -43.55 28.60 10.17
CA LEU A 26 -44.14 27.28 10.47
C LEU A 26 -44.32 26.47 9.17
N ALA A 27 -43.22 26.21 8.43
CA ALA A 27 -43.15 25.23 7.34
C ALA A 27 -41.69 25.09 6.82
N ALA A 28 -40.73 24.88 7.72
CA ALA A 28 -39.32 24.61 7.36
C ALA A 28 -38.81 23.40 8.15
N ALA A 29 -39.51 22.29 7.98
CA ALA A 29 -39.01 20.95 8.24
C ALA A 29 -39.53 20.09 7.10
N LEU A 30 -38.60 19.49 6.35
CA LEU A 30 -38.72 18.87 5.02
C LEU A 30 -38.61 19.81 3.81
N SER A 31 -37.75 19.37 2.88
CA SER A 31 -37.35 19.90 1.55
C SER A 31 -36.51 21.18 1.48
N LEU A 32 -35.19 21.03 1.65
CA LEU A 32 -34.12 21.78 0.97
C LEU A 32 -32.74 21.17 1.29
N THR A 33 -32.37 20.08 0.63
CA THR A 33 -30.95 19.78 0.35
C THR A 33 -30.68 20.25 -1.07
N ALA A 34 -30.55 21.58 -1.22
CA ALA A 34 -29.88 22.17 -2.36
C ALA A 34 -28.38 22.15 -2.07
N MET A 35 -27.62 21.79 -3.10
CA MET A 35 -26.15 21.71 -3.17
C MET A 35 -25.45 22.82 -2.37
N GLN A 36 -24.49 22.41 -1.53
CA GLN A 36 -23.39 23.26 -1.10
C GLN A 36 -22.09 22.50 -1.39
N SER A 37 -21.52 22.72 -2.58
CA SER A 37 -20.08 22.54 -2.80
C SER A 37 -19.44 23.90 -2.61
N THR A 38 -18.87 24.19 -1.44
CA THR A 38 -17.96 25.34 -1.32
C THR A 38 -16.78 24.93 -0.45
N ALA A 39 -15.93 24.07 -0.99
CA ALA A 39 -14.52 24.05 -0.62
C ALA A 39 -13.95 25.41 -1.08
N ALA A 40 -13.89 26.38 -0.17
CA ALA A 40 -13.47 27.75 -0.47
C ALA A 40 -12.51 28.21 0.63
N VAL A 41 -11.37 28.74 0.23
CA VAL A 41 -10.35 29.25 1.15
C VAL A 41 -10.67 30.69 1.58
N GLU A 42 -10.03 31.13 2.65
CA GLU A 42 -10.14 32.52 3.12
C GLU A 42 -9.52 33.51 2.11
N PRO A 43 -10.06 34.72 1.96
CA PRO A 43 -9.46 35.71 1.07
C PRO A 43 -8.08 36.14 1.59
N LEU A 44 -7.14 36.33 0.65
CA LEU A 44 -5.82 36.88 0.94
C LEU A 44 -5.86 38.40 0.89
N GLN A 45 -5.22 39.06 1.86
CA GLN A 45 -5.15 40.53 1.92
C GLN A 45 -3.75 41.01 2.31
N THR A 46 -3.22 42.04 1.66
CA THR A 46 -1.99 42.69 2.11
C THR A 46 -2.24 43.72 3.21
N SER A 47 -1.35 43.75 4.19
CA SER A 47 -1.37 44.74 5.27
C SER A 47 0.06 45.02 5.73
N GLY A 48 0.57 46.21 5.42
CA GLY A 48 1.99 46.50 5.60
C GLY A 48 2.85 45.54 4.77
N ASN A 49 3.89 44.99 5.37
CA ASN A 49 4.80 44.03 4.73
C ASN A 49 4.34 42.57 4.82
N GLN A 50 3.05 42.30 5.07
CA GLN A 50 2.52 40.95 5.26
C GLN A 50 1.36 40.66 4.31
N ILE A 51 1.23 39.39 3.95
CA ILE A 51 0.04 38.81 3.34
C ILE A 51 -0.72 38.08 4.44
N LEU A 52 -2.00 38.41 4.59
CA LEU A 52 -2.87 37.88 5.62
C LEU A 52 -3.80 36.83 5.02
N VAL A 53 -3.92 35.69 5.71
CA VAL A 53 -4.92 34.64 5.45
C VAL A 53 -6.00 34.80 6.52
N GLY A 54 -7.22 35.21 6.14
CA GLY A 54 -8.30 35.42 7.11
C GLY A 54 -7.94 36.42 8.23
N ASN A 55 -7.24 37.51 7.87
CA ASN A 55 -6.69 38.53 8.78
C ASN A 55 -5.54 38.08 9.70
N GLN A 56 -4.88 36.95 9.43
CA GLN A 56 -3.71 36.50 10.18
C GLN A 56 -2.49 36.41 9.26
N ALA A 57 -1.36 36.95 9.71
CA ALA A 57 -0.09 36.80 9.01
C ALA A 57 0.34 35.32 9.07
N LYS A 58 0.35 34.65 7.92
CA LYS A 58 0.67 33.23 7.82
C LYS A 58 1.34 32.93 6.48
N ALA A 59 2.44 32.18 6.53
CA ALA A 59 3.06 31.64 5.34
C ALA A 59 2.24 30.47 4.78
N LEU A 60 2.10 30.44 3.46
CA LEU A 60 1.57 29.31 2.71
C LEU A 60 2.72 28.65 1.94
N GLY A 61 3.01 27.39 2.24
CA GLY A 61 3.98 26.59 1.51
C GLY A 61 3.29 25.78 0.41
N GLY A 62 3.93 25.69 -0.75
CA GLY A 62 3.44 24.81 -1.80
C GLY A 62 4.41 24.59 -2.95
N HIS A 63 3.86 24.24 -4.10
CA HIS A 63 4.62 23.75 -5.25
C HIS A 63 4.21 24.48 -6.53
N SER A 64 5.18 24.75 -7.39
CA SER A 64 4.97 25.24 -8.74
C SER A 64 5.06 24.09 -9.72
N LEU A 65 4.04 23.96 -10.56
CA LEU A 65 4.18 23.15 -11.77
C LEU A 65 5.25 23.79 -12.65
N PHE A 66 5.93 22.95 -13.42
CA PHE A 66 6.80 23.42 -14.50
C PHE A 66 5.95 24.04 -15.61
N TRP A 67 6.61 24.63 -16.60
CA TRP A 67 5.97 25.29 -17.73
C TRP A 67 4.97 24.37 -18.44
N HIS A 68 3.71 24.81 -18.57
CA HIS A 68 2.63 23.97 -19.14
C HIS A 68 2.88 23.59 -20.61
N ASN A 69 3.64 24.39 -21.34
CA ASN A 69 3.93 24.20 -22.76
C ASN A 69 5.06 23.20 -23.03
N VAL A 70 5.70 22.65 -22.00
CA VAL A 70 6.65 21.54 -22.11
C VAL A 70 5.88 20.23 -21.98
N PRO A 71 5.83 19.35 -23.00
CA PRO A 71 4.88 18.23 -23.03
C PRO A 71 4.86 17.34 -21.78
N ALA A 72 6.03 16.88 -21.32
CA ALA A 72 6.15 16.03 -20.13
C ALA A 72 5.75 16.73 -18.82
N ALA A 73 5.86 18.07 -18.76
CA ALA A 73 5.39 18.85 -17.63
C ALA A 73 3.91 19.23 -17.76
N GLY A 74 3.44 19.50 -18.97
CA GLY A 74 2.07 19.86 -19.29
C GLY A 74 1.07 18.75 -19.00
N SER A 75 1.48 17.47 -19.11
CA SER A 75 0.67 16.32 -18.70
C SER A 75 0.34 16.35 -17.20
N LEU A 76 1.16 16.99 -16.37
CA LEU A 76 0.95 17.11 -14.92
C LEU A 76 -0.08 18.19 -14.54
N TYR A 77 -0.61 18.98 -15.49
CA TYR A 77 -1.70 19.94 -15.26
C TYR A 77 -3.05 19.22 -15.15
N ASN A 78 -3.19 18.37 -14.13
CA ASN A 78 -4.34 17.53 -13.89
C ASN A 78 -4.69 17.47 -12.38
N ALA A 79 -5.87 16.90 -12.08
CA ALA A 79 -6.38 16.86 -10.71
C ALA A 79 -5.59 15.92 -9.78
N ASP A 80 -5.01 14.85 -10.32
CA ASP A 80 -4.26 13.87 -9.55
C ASP A 80 -2.94 14.44 -9.04
N THR A 81 -2.22 15.21 -9.87
CA THR A 81 -1.02 15.93 -9.43
C THR A 81 -1.34 16.90 -8.31
N VAL A 82 -2.41 17.70 -8.44
CA VAL A 82 -2.82 18.67 -7.40
C VAL A 82 -3.21 17.94 -6.12
N SER A 83 -4.01 16.88 -6.24
CA SER A 83 -4.49 16.08 -5.10
C SER A 83 -3.34 15.32 -4.44
N ARG A 84 -2.34 14.84 -5.19
CA ARG A 84 -1.12 14.25 -4.65
C ARG A 84 -0.36 15.29 -3.85
N LEU A 85 0.03 16.42 -4.43
CA LEU A 85 0.75 17.48 -3.70
C LEU A 85 0.02 17.94 -2.42
N LYS A 86 -1.32 17.93 -2.43
CA LYS A 86 -2.13 18.15 -1.23
C LYS A 86 -2.04 16.99 -0.22
N ASN A 87 -2.38 15.79 -0.69
CA ASN A 87 -2.30 14.46 -0.08
C ASN A 87 -1.13 14.30 0.85
N ASP A 88 -0.02 14.57 0.21
CA ASP A 88 1.14 13.76 0.37
C ASP A 88 2.10 14.77 1.13
N TRP A 89 2.08 16.07 0.75
CA TRP A 89 2.98 17.15 1.23
C TRP A 89 2.20 18.27 1.97
N ASN A 90 0.88 18.13 2.17
CA ASN A 90 0.01 19.17 2.75
C ASN A 90 0.16 20.54 2.07
N SER A 91 0.40 20.56 0.76
CA SER A 91 0.54 21.79 -0.02
C SER A 91 -0.71 22.68 0.13
N LYS A 92 -0.52 23.99 0.33
CA LYS A 92 -1.62 24.97 0.48
C LYS A 92 -1.82 25.85 -0.74
N VAL A 93 -0.82 25.93 -1.60
CA VAL A 93 -0.84 26.72 -2.82
C VAL A 93 -0.19 25.92 -3.95
N ILE A 94 -0.75 26.00 -5.14
CA ILE A 94 -0.14 25.47 -6.36
C ILE A 94 0.02 26.58 -7.39
N ARG A 95 1.16 26.64 -8.08
CA ARG A 95 1.38 27.63 -9.15
C ARG A 95 1.27 26.96 -10.52
N ALA A 96 0.42 27.51 -11.36
CA ALA A 96 0.19 27.12 -12.74
C ALA A 96 0.95 28.09 -13.66
N ALA A 97 2.17 27.70 -14.04
CA ALA A 97 3.08 28.46 -14.90
C ALA A 97 2.69 28.35 -16.38
N ILE A 98 1.96 29.34 -16.88
CA ILE A 98 1.42 29.33 -18.25
C ILE A 98 2.42 29.98 -19.22
N GLY A 99 3.22 29.15 -19.89
CA GLY A 99 4.26 29.57 -20.83
C GLY A 99 3.72 30.33 -22.04
N VAL A 100 4.21 31.55 -22.24
CA VAL A 100 3.66 32.44 -23.27
C VAL A 100 4.42 32.32 -24.61
N GLU A 101 5.76 32.27 -24.62
CA GLU A 101 6.46 32.79 -25.82
C GLU A 101 7.78 32.19 -26.33
N VAL A 102 8.40 31.10 -25.81
CA VAL A 102 9.73 30.69 -26.37
C VAL A 102 9.79 29.35 -27.14
N PRO A 103 10.28 29.35 -28.41
CA PRO A 103 10.39 30.47 -29.35
C PRO A 103 9.09 30.60 -30.17
N PHE A 104 8.38 31.70 -29.96
CA PHE A 104 7.22 32.27 -30.66
C PHE A 104 6.45 31.35 -31.63
N ASN A 105 5.25 30.96 -31.17
CA ASN A 105 4.21 30.21 -31.88
C ASN A 105 4.45 28.69 -31.98
N SER A 106 4.97 28.06 -30.93
CA SER A 106 4.77 26.61 -30.81
C SER A 106 3.31 26.33 -30.44
N GLU A 107 2.73 25.25 -30.96
CA GLU A 107 1.32 24.87 -30.78
C GLU A 107 0.91 24.68 -29.31
N ASN A 108 1.87 24.70 -28.36
CA ASN A 108 1.64 24.43 -26.95
C ASN A 108 1.70 25.68 -26.04
N THR A 109 2.12 26.86 -26.54
CA THR A 109 2.10 28.09 -25.73
C THR A 109 0.72 28.73 -25.68
N TYR A 110 0.51 29.71 -24.78
CA TYR A 110 -0.74 30.46 -24.74
C TYR A 110 -1.05 31.18 -26.06
N ILE A 111 -0.02 31.77 -26.70
CA ILE A 111 -0.18 32.44 -28.00
C ILE A 111 -0.47 31.43 -29.12
N GLY A 112 0.17 30.26 -29.08
CA GLY A 112 -0.03 29.21 -30.09
C GLY A 112 -1.38 28.49 -29.96
N ASN A 113 -1.84 28.24 -28.73
CA ASN A 113 -3.09 27.53 -28.44
C ASN A 113 -3.73 27.99 -27.12
N LYS A 114 -4.40 29.15 -27.20
CA LYS A 114 -5.19 29.72 -26.10
C LYS A 114 -6.16 28.70 -25.47
N GLY A 115 -6.81 27.86 -26.27
CA GLY A 115 -7.78 26.88 -25.80
C GLY A 115 -7.16 25.84 -24.86
N SER A 116 -6.04 25.24 -25.26
CA SER A 116 -5.31 24.26 -24.46
C SER A 116 -4.77 24.85 -23.16
N SER A 117 -4.18 26.05 -23.22
CA SER A 117 -3.70 26.74 -22.03
C SER A 117 -4.82 27.07 -21.04
N LEU A 118 -5.97 27.54 -21.53
CA LEU A 118 -7.14 27.77 -20.67
C LEU A 118 -7.64 26.45 -20.08
N ALA A 119 -7.72 25.36 -20.84
CA ALA A 119 -8.11 24.06 -20.30
C ALA A 119 -7.12 23.53 -19.24
N ALA A 120 -5.83 23.81 -19.37
CA ALA A 120 -4.83 23.49 -18.34
C ALA A 120 -5.07 24.32 -17.06
N ILE A 121 -5.35 25.62 -17.18
CA ILE A 121 -5.75 26.49 -16.05
C ILE A 121 -7.03 25.95 -15.41
N ASP A 122 -8.06 25.65 -16.20
CA ASP A 122 -9.35 25.13 -15.73
C ASP A 122 -9.16 23.85 -14.88
N ARG A 123 -8.31 22.92 -15.34
CA ARG A 123 -7.99 21.67 -14.60
C ARG A 123 -7.34 21.96 -13.24
N VAL A 124 -6.30 22.80 -13.21
CA VAL A 124 -5.56 23.09 -11.97
C VAL A 124 -6.40 23.93 -11.01
N VAL A 125 -7.12 24.94 -11.49
CA VAL A 125 -8.00 25.79 -10.66
C VAL A 125 -9.12 24.95 -10.04
N ASN A 126 -9.83 24.14 -10.83
CA ASN A 126 -10.90 23.30 -10.31
C ASN A 126 -10.38 22.29 -9.28
N ALA A 127 -9.23 21.67 -9.54
CA ALA A 127 -8.62 20.74 -8.60
C ALA A 127 -8.15 21.44 -7.31
N ALA A 128 -7.59 22.64 -7.40
CA ALA A 128 -7.18 23.42 -6.22
C ALA A 128 -8.38 23.83 -5.36
N VAL A 129 -9.47 24.27 -5.99
CA VAL A 129 -10.74 24.56 -5.31
C VAL A 129 -11.27 23.31 -4.61
N ALA A 130 -11.31 22.16 -5.30
CA ALA A 130 -11.78 20.90 -4.74
C ALA A 130 -10.93 20.41 -3.54
N ASN A 131 -9.65 20.82 -3.48
CA ASN A 131 -8.70 20.42 -2.44
C ASN A 131 -8.48 21.48 -1.35
N ASP A 132 -9.28 22.55 -1.27
CA ASP A 132 -9.06 23.68 -0.35
C ASP A 132 -7.62 24.24 -0.45
N MET A 133 -7.18 24.55 -1.67
CA MET A 133 -5.87 25.14 -1.99
C MET A 133 -6.02 26.45 -2.74
N TYR A 134 -5.06 27.36 -2.55
CA TYR A 134 -4.87 28.50 -3.44
C TYR A 134 -4.21 28.08 -4.76
N VAL A 135 -4.44 28.83 -5.82
CA VAL A 135 -3.83 28.65 -7.13
C VAL A 135 -3.27 29.98 -7.64
N ILE A 136 -1.99 30.01 -8.00
CA ILE A 136 -1.37 31.13 -8.69
C ILE A 136 -1.51 30.87 -10.19
N ILE A 137 -2.24 31.74 -10.89
CA ILE A 137 -2.29 31.77 -12.34
C ILE A 137 -1.21 32.73 -12.82
N ASP A 138 -0.16 32.16 -13.39
CA ASP A 138 1.05 32.88 -13.74
C ASP A 138 1.19 33.06 -15.25
N PHE A 139 1.31 34.32 -15.67
CA PHE A 139 1.64 34.69 -17.04
C PHE A 139 3.15 34.54 -17.25
N HIS A 140 3.54 33.30 -17.55
CA HIS A 140 4.90 32.83 -17.44
C HIS A 140 5.75 33.23 -18.66
N THR A 141 6.47 34.35 -18.52
CA THR A 141 7.39 34.89 -19.52
C THR A 141 8.45 35.83 -18.93
N HIS A 142 9.53 36.02 -19.67
CA HIS A 142 10.55 37.03 -19.40
C HIS A 142 10.30 38.39 -20.08
N HIS A 143 9.31 38.49 -20.97
CA HIS A 143 9.09 39.64 -21.86
C HIS A 143 7.65 40.14 -21.89
N ALA A 144 6.95 40.10 -20.75
CA ALA A 144 5.52 40.47 -20.69
C ALA A 144 5.23 41.91 -21.17
N ASP A 145 6.20 42.82 -21.04
CA ASP A 145 6.13 44.20 -21.55
C ASP A 145 6.06 44.27 -23.08
N GLN A 146 6.61 43.28 -23.77
CA GLN A 146 6.63 43.21 -25.23
C GLN A 146 5.35 42.61 -25.80
N VAL A 147 4.60 41.85 -24.99
CA VAL A 147 3.33 41.21 -25.35
C VAL A 147 2.16 41.74 -24.51
N GLU A 148 2.20 43.02 -24.13
CA GLU A 148 1.23 43.62 -23.21
C GLU A 148 -0.23 43.45 -23.61
N ASN A 149 -0.55 43.54 -24.91
CA ASN A 149 -1.92 43.27 -25.40
C ASN A 149 -2.37 41.83 -25.12
N VAL A 150 -1.46 40.86 -25.26
CA VAL A 150 -1.74 39.44 -24.95
C VAL A 150 -1.97 39.27 -23.45
N ALA A 151 -1.20 39.97 -22.62
CA ALA A 151 -1.39 39.96 -21.17
C ALA A 151 -2.75 40.55 -20.78
N HIS A 152 -3.17 41.67 -21.38
CA HIS A 152 -4.51 42.22 -21.17
C HIS A 152 -5.62 41.23 -21.53
N ASP A 153 -5.50 40.57 -22.69
CA ASP A 153 -6.47 39.56 -23.13
C ASP A 153 -6.50 38.34 -22.20
N PHE A 154 -5.32 37.86 -21.78
CA PHE A 154 -5.16 36.76 -20.83
C PHE A 154 -5.82 37.10 -19.49
N PHE A 155 -5.42 38.21 -18.87
CA PHE A 155 -5.89 38.60 -17.55
C PHE A 155 -7.35 39.00 -17.54
N ASN A 156 -7.87 39.62 -18.60
CA ASN A 156 -9.31 39.87 -18.72
C ASN A 156 -10.10 38.55 -18.75
N GLU A 157 -9.61 37.53 -19.47
CA GLU A 157 -10.24 36.20 -19.53
C GLU A 157 -10.20 35.50 -18.16
N VAL A 158 -9.03 35.34 -17.55
CA VAL A 158 -8.90 34.58 -16.30
C VAL A 158 -9.55 35.30 -15.11
N SER A 159 -9.52 36.63 -15.07
CA SER A 159 -10.24 37.40 -14.03
C SER A 159 -11.75 37.35 -14.20
N SER A 160 -12.26 37.36 -15.44
CA SER A 160 -13.70 37.18 -15.69
C SER A 160 -14.19 35.80 -15.28
N ARG A 161 -13.38 34.76 -15.53
CA ARG A 161 -13.73 33.37 -15.19
C ARG A 161 -13.64 33.09 -13.70
N TYR A 162 -12.55 33.54 -13.06
CA TYR A 162 -12.15 33.05 -11.75
C TYR A 162 -12.14 34.09 -10.65
N GLY A 163 -12.36 35.36 -10.97
CA GLY A 163 -12.23 36.45 -9.99
C GLY A 163 -13.25 36.43 -8.85
N HIS A 164 -14.25 35.56 -8.93
CA HIS A 164 -15.20 35.31 -7.85
C HIS A 164 -14.72 34.26 -6.83
N LEU A 165 -13.56 33.64 -7.05
CA LEU A 165 -12.99 32.60 -6.19
C LEU A 165 -11.83 33.16 -5.37
N ASN A 166 -11.92 33.07 -4.04
CA ASN A 166 -10.84 33.47 -3.12
C ASN A 166 -9.55 32.64 -3.30
N ASN A 167 -9.66 31.48 -3.94
CA ASN A 167 -8.54 30.57 -4.19
C ASN A 167 -7.52 31.17 -5.17
N VAL A 168 -7.90 32.15 -6.00
CA VAL A 168 -7.10 32.59 -7.14
C VAL A 168 -6.18 33.74 -6.78
N ILE A 169 -4.95 33.64 -7.26
CA ILE A 169 -3.90 34.66 -7.17
C ILE A 169 -3.39 34.90 -8.60
N TYR A 170 -3.18 36.15 -8.99
CA TYR A 170 -2.65 36.48 -10.33
C TYR A 170 -1.19 36.89 -10.23
N GLU A 171 -0.32 36.26 -11.02
CA GLU A 171 1.07 36.68 -11.18
C GLU A 171 1.25 37.28 -12.58
N VAL A 172 1.44 38.60 -12.65
CA VAL A 172 1.32 39.35 -13.92
C VAL A 172 2.60 39.39 -14.75
N PHE A 173 3.74 39.07 -14.14
CA PHE A 173 5.03 39.05 -14.82
C PHE A 173 5.97 38.16 -14.02
N ASN A 174 6.26 36.95 -14.52
CA ASN A 174 7.10 35.95 -13.86
C ASN A 174 8.54 36.46 -13.59
N GLU A 175 9.34 36.65 -14.63
CA GLU A 175 10.78 36.94 -14.49
C GLU A 175 11.26 37.98 -15.52
N PRO A 176 11.07 39.28 -15.26
CA PRO A 176 11.56 40.34 -16.13
C PRO A 176 13.06 40.18 -16.42
N GLU A 177 13.41 39.85 -17.67
CA GLU A 177 14.80 39.58 -18.04
C GLU A 177 15.63 40.86 -17.99
N TRP A 178 16.89 40.70 -17.56
CA TRP A 178 17.97 41.68 -17.62
C TRP A 178 17.75 42.98 -16.80
N CYS A 179 18.78 43.39 -16.08
CA CYS A 179 18.86 44.70 -15.43
C CYS A 179 19.01 45.90 -16.42
N GLY A 180 18.60 45.70 -17.68
CA GLY A 180 18.77 46.56 -18.85
C GLY A 180 17.68 47.61 -19.02
N GLU A 181 17.15 47.81 -20.23
CA GLU A 181 16.04 48.75 -20.51
C GLU A 181 14.66 48.12 -20.21
N HIS A 182 14.49 46.82 -20.54
CA HIS A 182 13.23 46.08 -20.37
C HIS A 182 12.96 45.64 -18.93
N GLY A 183 13.99 45.31 -18.14
CA GLY A 183 13.79 44.96 -16.73
C GLY A 183 13.72 46.15 -15.76
N ARG A 184 13.63 47.41 -16.21
CA ARG A 184 13.62 48.56 -15.28
C ARG A 184 12.27 48.72 -14.58
N TRP A 185 12.31 48.81 -13.26
CA TRP A 185 11.12 49.04 -12.44
C TRP A 185 10.32 50.28 -12.87
N ALA A 186 10.90 51.47 -12.77
CA ALA A 186 10.18 52.73 -12.92
C ALA A 186 9.68 53.01 -14.35
N SER A 187 10.37 52.52 -15.38
CA SER A 187 10.04 52.84 -16.78
C SER A 187 9.28 51.73 -17.51
N THR A 188 9.35 50.49 -17.05
CA THR A 188 8.86 49.34 -17.80
C THR A 188 7.92 48.48 -16.95
N ILE A 189 8.44 47.84 -15.89
CA ILE A 189 7.68 46.84 -15.12
C ILE A 189 6.50 47.48 -14.37
N LYS A 190 6.74 48.55 -13.59
CA LYS A 190 5.68 49.20 -12.81
C LYS A 190 4.57 49.78 -13.71
N PRO A 191 4.86 50.56 -14.76
CA PRO A 191 3.82 51.07 -15.66
C PRO A 191 3.03 49.95 -16.35
N TYR A 192 3.68 48.85 -16.76
CA TYR A 192 3.00 47.68 -17.31
C TYR A 192 2.05 47.03 -16.28
N ALA A 193 2.57 46.74 -15.09
CA ALA A 193 1.82 46.07 -14.03
C ALA A 193 0.61 46.90 -13.60
N GLU A 194 0.73 48.23 -13.45
CA GLU A 194 -0.39 49.11 -13.12
C GLU A 194 -1.52 49.04 -14.16
N ARG A 195 -1.20 48.91 -15.46
CA ARG A 195 -2.21 48.79 -16.52
C ARG A 195 -2.86 47.41 -16.55
N VAL A 196 -2.09 46.35 -16.36
CA VAL A 196 -2.63 44.97 -16.30
C VAL A 196 -3.46 44.76 -15.03
N ILE A 197 -3.01 45.27 -13.88
CA ILE A 197 -3.78 45.27 -12.63
C ILE A 197 -5.13 45.96 -12.84
N GLN A 198 -5.16 47.12 -13.49
CA GLN A 198 -6.42 47.80 -13.79
C GLN A 198 -7.36 46.92 -14.64
N THR A 199 -6.83 46.04 -15.48
CA THR A 199 -7.63 45.08 -16.26
C THR A 199 -8.20 43.98 -15.39
N ILE A 200 -7.39 43.41 -14.49
CA ILE A 200 -7.85 42.44 -13.49
C ILE A 200 -8.94 43.06 -12.62
N ARG A 201 -8.70 44.26 -12.08
CA ARG A 201 -9.61 44.99 -11.17
C ARG A 201 -10.96 45.35 -11.79
N ASN A 202 -11.08 45.32 -13.12
CA ASN A 202 -12.39 45.50 -13.79
C ASN A 202 -13.33 44.30 -13.58
N ASN A 203 -12.78 43.10 -13.37
CA ASN A 203 -13.53 41.86 -13.16
C ASN A 203 -13.40 41.32 -11.72
N ASP A 204 -12.24 41.55 -11.09
CA ASP A 204 -11.87 41.07 -9.76
C ASP A 204 -11.26 42.20 -8.90
N PRO A 205 -12.07 42.85 -8.06
CA PRO A 205 -11.60 43.96 -7.24
C PRO A 205 -10.74 43.52 -6.04
N ASP A 206 -10.72 42.23 -5.68
CA ASP A 206 -10.35 41.80 -4.33
C ASP A 206 -9.13 40.86 -4.28
N ASN A 207 -8.96 39.93 -5.23
CA ASN A 207 -7.90 38.92 -5.13
C ASN A 207 -6.49 39.50 -5.21
N LEU A 208 -5.53 38.78 -4.61
CA LEU A 208 -4.13 39.15 -4.56
C LEU A 208 -3.51 39.16 -5.96
N VAL A 209 -2.79 40.24 -6.28
CA VAL A 209 -1.94 40.31 -7.48
C VAL A 209 -0.47 40.36 -7.07
N ILE A 210 0.33 39.50 -7.67
CA ILE A 210 1.78 39.40 -7.49
C ILE A 210 2.48 39.95 -8.72
N VAL A 211 3.51 40.77 -8.49
CA VAL A 211 4.27 41.44 -9.56
C VAL A 211 5.74 41.07 -9.47
N GLY A 212 6.30 40.56 -10.58
CA GLY A 212 7.73 40.33 -10.74
C GLY A 212 8.56 41.61 -10.64
N THR A 213 9.79 41.48 -10.17
CA THR A 213 10.70 42.62 -10.00
C THR A 213 11.89 42.56 -10.93
N THR A 214 12.66 43.65 -10.99
CA THR A 214 13.83 43.77 -11.84
C THR A 214 14.83 42.63 -11.62
N CYS A 215 15.51 42.24 -12.70
CA CYS A 215 16.57 41.20 -12.73
C CYS A 215 16.07 39.82 -12.28
N PHE A 216 15.17 39.19 -13.06
CA PHE A 216 14.64 37.85 -12.75
C PHE A 216 13.98 37.79 -11.36
N SER A 217 13.21 38.83 -11.03
CA SER A 217 12.53 38.92 -9.73
C SER A 217 13.48 38.90 -8.53
N GLN A 218 14.62 39.62 -8.58
CA GLN A 218 15.60 39.67 -7.48
C GLN A 218 15.68 41.02 -6.76
N ASP A 219 15.28 42.11 -7.41
CA ASP A 219 15.40 43.48 -6.90
C ASP A 219 14.11 43.98 -6.22
N VAL A 220 13.59 43.21 -5.26
CA VAL A 220 12.40 43.59 -4.48
C VAL A 220 12.57 44.86 -3.66
N ASP A 221 13.81 45.21 -3.30
CA ASP A 221 14.13 46.45 -2.61
C ASP A 221 13.90 47.68 -3.50
N VAL A 222 14.16 47.56 -4.81
CA VAL A 222 13.88 48.62 -5.79
C VAL A 222 12.37 48.82 -5.94
N ALA A 223 11.61 47.73 -6.06
CA ALA A 223 10.15 47.81 -6.13
C ALA A 223 9.54 48.42 -4.85
N ALA A 224 10.04 48.03 -3.68
CA ALA A 224 9.61 48.57 -2.39
C ALA A 224 9.94 50.07 -2.21
N ALA A 225 10.94 50.60 -2.92
CA ALA A 225 11.26 52.04 -2.88
C ALA A 225 10.28 52.90 -3.71
N ASP A 226 9.60 52.29 -4.69
CA ASP A 226 8.63 52.94 -5.57
C ASP A 226 7.42 52.03 -5.82
N PRO A 227 6.63 51.72 -4.77
CA PRO A 227 5.60 50.68 -4.83
C PRO A 227 4.46 51.03 -5.79
N ILE A 228 3.80 50.00 -6.33
CA ILE A 228 2.55 50.09 -7.08
C ILE A 228 1.43 50.59 -6.16
N ASN A 229 0.62 51.51 -6.68
CA ASN A 229 -0.49 52.11 -5.95
C ASN A 229 -1.81 51.41 -6.27
N ASP A 230 -1.99 50.18 -5.77
CA ASP A 230 -3.24 49.42 -5.84
C ASP A 230 -3.56 48.74 -4.50
N VAL A 231 -4.80 48.25 -4.35
CA VAL A 231 -5.22 47.49 -3.18
C VAL A 231 -4.87 46.02 -3.36
N ASN A 232 -4.24 45.41 -2.36
CA ASN A 232 -3.92 43.97 -2.35
C ASN A 232 -2.89 43.52 -3.42
N VAL A 233 -1.72 44.17 -3.45
CA VAL A 233 -0.58 43.80 -4.30
C VAL A 233 0.63 43.37 -3.48
N ALA A 234 1.32 42.31 -3.92
CA ALA A 234 2.60 41.85 -3.40
C ALA A 234 3.67 41.75 -4.50
N TYR A 235 4.94 41.66 -4.11
CA TYR A 235 6.07 41.55 -5.02
C TYR A 235 6.72 40.18 -4.88
N THR A 236 7.09 39.56 -6.01
CA THR A 236 7.79 38.29 -5.97
C THR A 236 9.30 38.44 -5.90
N LEU A 237 9.92 37.51 -5.17
CA LEU A 237 11.35 37.29 -5.08
C LEU A 237 11.64 35.87 -5.54
N HIS A 238 12.56 35.69 -6.49
CA HIS A 238 13.02 34.36 -6.89
C HIS A 238 14.43 34.09 -6.39
N PHE A 239 14.70 32.84 -5.98
CA PHE A 239 16.04 32.43 -5.55
C PHE A 239 16.31 30.95 -5.86
N TYR A 240 17.58 30.59 -5.99
CA TYR A 240 18.01 29.20 -6.19
C TYR A 240 19.13 28.94 -5.19
N ALA A 241 18.89 28.05 -4.23
CA ALA A 241 19.64 27.96 -2.98
C ALA A 241 21.14 27.72 -3.18
N ALA A 242 21.52 26.90 -4.17
CA ALA A 242 22.92 26.59 -4.47
C ALA A 242 23.63 27.71 -5.25
N THR A 243 22.93 28.78 -5.65
CA THR A 243 23.54 29.93 -6.36
C THR A 243 24.10 30.93 -5.34
N PRO A 244 25.43 31.18 -5.28
CA PRO A 244 26.01 32.03 -4.23
C PRO A 244 25.44 33.45 -4.17
N ALA A 245 25.12 34.05 -5.32
CA ALA A 245 24.52 35.38 -5.40
C ALA A 245 23.10 35.43 -4.80
N HIS A 246 22.40 34.29 -4.73
CA HIS A 246 21.04 34.16 -4.22
C HIS A 246 21.00 33.77 -2.74
N GLN A 247 22.13 33.78 -2.02
CA GLN A 247 22.16 33.45 -0.59
C GLN A 247 21.93 34.72 0.26
N GLN A 248 22.85 35.02 1.19
CA GLN A 248 22.68 36.14 2.12
C GLN A 248 22.46 37.50 1.44
N PRO A 249 23.19 37.89 0.38
CA PRO A 249 23.00 39.21 -0.24
C PRO A 249 21.57 39.43 -0.77
N LEU A 250 20.92 38.37 -1.26
CA LEU A 250 19.55 38.45 -1.77
C LEU A 250 18.53 38.49 -0.62
N ARG A 251 18.78 37.77 0.49
CA ARG A 251 18.00 37.94 1.73
C ARG A 251 18.09 39.36 2.29
N ASP A 252 19.24 40.02 2.17
CA ASP A 252 19.41 41.40 2.62
C ASP A 252 18.55 42.40 1.79
N LYS A 253 18.41 42.16 0.49
CA LYS A 253 17.47 42.90 -0.38
C LYS A 253 16.02 42.64 0.05
N ALA A 254 15.65 41.38 0.26
CA ALA A 254 14.32 41.01 0.74
C ALA A 254 14.00 41.68 2.08
N GLN A 255 14.94 41.67 3.03
CA GLN A 255 14.78 42.37 4.31
C GLN A 255 14.61 43.88 4.11
N THR A 256 15.37 44.50 3.22
CA THR A 256 15.24 45.93 2.90
C THR A 256 13.84 46.25 2.34
N ALA A 257 13.26 45.37 1.52
CA ALA A 257 11.89 45.52 1.02
C ALA A 257 10.85 45.40 2.14
N LEU A 258 10.99 44.42 3.02
CA LEU A 258 10.11 44.26 4.19
C LEU A 258 10.19 45.47 5.13
N ASP A 259 11.38 46.01 5.37
CA ASP A 259 11.60 47.19 6.21
C ASP A 259 10.95 48.45 5.60
N ARG A 260 10.83 48.50 4.27
CA ARG A 260 10.11 49.54 3.52
C ARG A 260 8.59 49.33 3.49
N GLY A 261 8.09 48.24 4.06
CA GLY A 261 6.66 47.94 4.15
C GLY A 261 6.09 47.17 2.97
N ALA A 262 6.92 46.61 2.08
CA ALA A 262 6.45 45.86 0.92
C ALA A 262 6.12 44.40 1.30
N PRO A 263 4.91 43.91 0.99
CA PRO A 263 4.56 42.50 1.17
C PRO A 263 5.21 41.66 0.07
N LEU A 264 5.79 40.52 0.47
CA LEU A 264 6.51 39.62 -0.43
C LEU A 264 5.81 38.26 -0.53
N PHE A 265 5.92 37.61 -1.69
CA PHE A 265 5.55 36.21 -1.92
C PHE A 265 6.62 35.58 -2.81
N VAL A 266 7.29 34.52 -2.38
CA VAL A 266 8.29 33.82 -3.22
C VAL A 266 7.56 32.87 -4.18
N THR A 267 7.28 33.32 -5.40
CA THR A 267 6.55 32.51 -6.40
C THR A 267 7.44 31.53 -7.16
N GLU A 268 8.76 31.57 -6.94
CA GLU A 268 9.68 30.58 -7.48
C GLU A 268 10.93 30.44 -6.59
N TRP A 269 11.24 29.20 -6.21
CA TRP A 269 12.55 28.90 -5.64
C TRP A 269 13.00 27.47 -5.92
N GLY A 270 14.31 27.27 -6.12
CA GLY A 270 14.91 25.95 -6.34
C GLY A 270 15.92 25.54 -5.28
N THR A 271 16.12 24.23 -5.10
CA THR A 271 17.11 23.66 -4.18
C THR A 271 18.53 23.61 -4.76
N THR A 272 18.63 23.76 -6.09
CA THR A 272 19.88 23.67 -6.86
C THR A 272 20.32 25.06 -7.34
N THR A 273 21.17 25.13 -8.37
CA THR A 273 21.53 26.40 -9.02
C THR A 273 20.41 26.87 -9.96
N PHE A 274 20.49 28.11 -10.44
CA PHE A 274 19.49 28.69 -11.35
C PHE A 274 19.31 27.93 -12.68
N THR A 275 20.18 26.98 -13.01
CA THR A 275 20.02 26.12 -14.19
C THR A 275 19.03 24.97 -13.97
N GLY A 276 18.53 24.81 -12.74
CA GLY A 276 17.70 23.68 -12.35
C GLY A 276 18.48 22.39 -12.08
N ASP A 277 19.77 22.36 -12.40
CA ASP A 277 20.61 21.16 -12.29
C ASP A 277 21.87 21.39 -11.43
N GLY A 278 22.54 20.29 -11.09
CA GLY A 278 23.64 20.25 -10.13
C GLY A 278 23.19 19.84 -8.72
N PHE A 279 24.07 20.00 -7.73
CA PHE A 279 23.81 19.50 -6.38
C PHE A 279 22.66 20.25 -5.68
N VAL A 280 21.96 19.54 -4.80
CA VAL A 280 20.93 20.08 -3.90
C VAL A 280 21.62 20.70 -2.68
N ASP A 281 21.53 22.02 -2.52
CA ASP A 281 22.10 22.72 -1.35
C ASP A 281 21.09 22.74 -0.20
N GLU A 282 21.03 21.63 0.55
CA GLU A 282 20.13 21.48 1.70
C GLU A 282 20.30 22.60 2.73
N ALA A 283 21.54 22.95 3.05
CA ALA A 283 21.84 23.90 4.11
C ALA A 283 21.32 25.30 3.77
N GLN A 284 21.54 25.77 2.54
CA GLN A 284 21.01 27.05 2.10
C GLN A 284 19.50 27.01 1.87
N THR A 285 18.96 25.87 1.40
CA THR A 285 17.52 25.70 1.25
C THR A 285 16.81 25.85 2.59
N ARG A 286 17.26 25.12 3.62
CA ARG A 286 16.72 25.21 4.99
C ARG A 286 16.89 26.61 5.57
N THR A 287 18.02 27.27 5.31
CA THR A 287 18.27 28.65 5.74
C THR A 287 17.23 29.61 5.15
N TRP A 288 16.94 29.48 3.85
CA TRP A 288 15.93 30.29 3.18
C TRP A 288 14.52 30.02 3.72
N ILE A 289 14.09 28.76 3.78
CA ILE A 289 12.72 28.44 4.19
C ILE A 289 12.46 28.83 5.65
N ASN A 290 13.42 28.61 6.55
CA ASN A 290 13.31 29.08 7.94
C ASN A 290 13.18 30.60 8.00
N TRP A 291 13.98 31.33 7.23
CA TRP A 291 13.93 32.80 7.18
C TRP A 291 12.57 33.32 6.67
N LEU A 292 11.98 32.66 5.67
CA LEU A 292 10.64 32.97 5.15
C LEU A 292 9.55 32.69 6.18
N ASN A 293 9.61 31.53 6.84
CA ASN A 293 8.65 31.10 7.84
C ASN A 293 8.62 32.01 9.07
N GLU A 294 9.80 32.43 9.56
CA GLU A 294 9.93 33.41 10.65
C GLU A 294 9.25 34.75 10.34
N ARG A 295 9.10 35.08 9.05
CA ARG A 295 8.55 36.35 8.57
C ARG A 295 7.17 36.22 7.95
N GLY A 296 6.56 35.04 7.99
CA GLY A 296 5.23 34.79 7.43
C GLY A 296 5.17 34.95 5.91
N ILE A 297 6.28 34.74 5.20
CA ILE A 297 6.35 34.91 3.74
C ILE A 297 5.96 33.60 3.07
N SER A 298 4.94 33.65 2.21
CA SER A 298 4.47 32.49 1.45
C SER A 298 5.44 32.14 0.32
N HIS A 299 5.52 30.86 -0.04
CA HIS A 299 6.47 30.37 -1.03
C HIS A 299 6.00 29.13 -1.80
N VAL A 300 6.40 29.00 -3.07
CA VAL A 300 6.19 27.80 -3.90
C VAL A 300 7.48 27.33 -4.57
N ASN A 301 7.79 26.03 -4.44
CA ASN A 301 9.01 25.44 -4.99
C ASN A 301 8.90 25.17 -6.49
N TRP A 302 9.97 25.44 -7.24
CA TRP A 302 10.15 24.97 -8.61
C TRP A 302 11.15 23.77 -8.61
N SER A 303 10.80 22.58 -9.10
CA SER A 303 9.57 22.26 -9.85
C SER A 303 8.90 20.92 -9.55
N ALA A 304 7.56 20.96 -9.44
CA ALA A 304 6.70 19.80 -9.53
C ALA A 304 6.67 19.28 -10.98
N SER A 305 7.66 18.47 -11.33
CA SER A 305 7.84 17.89 -12.65
C SER A 305 8.62 16.57 -12.58
N THR A 306 8.70 15.89 -13.72
CA THR A 306 9.52 14.69 -13.98
C THR A 306 10.74 15.00 -14.85
N GLN A 307 11.12 16.29 -14.97
CA GLN A 307 12.29 16.67 -15.77
C GLN A 307 13.55 15.95 -15.23
N PRO A 308 14.52 15.62 -16.10
CA PRO A 308 15.74 14.94 -15.67
C PRO A 308 16.56 15.79 -14.69
N GLU A 309 16.34 17.11 -14.67
CA GLU A 309 16.96 18.07 -13.77
C GLU A 309 16.88 17.68 -12.29
N SER A 310 17.95 17.98 -11.54
CA SER A 310 18.04 17.73 -10.11
C SER A 310 16.99 18.52 -9.29
N SER A 311 16.48 19.64 -9.82
CA SER A 311 15.43 20.46 -9.19
C SER A 311 14.01 19.86 -9.27
N ALA A 312 13.78 18.89 -10.17
CA ALA A 312 12.49 18.23 -10.31
C ALA A 312 12.19 17.39 -9.06
N ILE A 313 10.95 17.44 -8.54
CA ILE A 313 10.62 16.66 -7.33
C ILE A 313 10.38 15.17 -7.61
N TRP A 314 10.14 14.79 -8.88
CA TRP A 314 9.92 13.40 -9.27
C TRP A 314 10.90 12.89 -10.32
N ASN A 315 11.20 11.60 -10.25
CA ASN A 315 11.80 10.84 -11.34
C ASN A 315 10.77 10.62 -12.47
N GLY A 316 11.22 10.11 -13.62
CA GLY A 316 10.34 9.80 -14.77
C GLY A 316 9.19 8.83 -14.44
N ASP A 317 9.39 7.97 -13.44
CA ASP A 317 8.42 7.00 -12.91
C ASP A 317 7.53 7.54 -11.76
N MET A 318 7.56 8.86 -11.52
CA MET A 318 6.82 9.54 -10.45
C MET A 318 7.23 9.19 -9.01
N THR A 319 8.34 8.47 -8.80
CA THR A 319 8.99 8.34 -7.49
C THR A 319 9.69 9.65 -7.10
N TYR A 320 9.85 9.92 -5.80
CA TYR A 320 10.41 11.19 -5.33
C TYR A 320 11.93 11.25 -5.50
N LYS A 321 12.43 12.36 -6.07
CA LYS A 321 13.85 12.70 -6.03
C LYS A 321 14.25 13.19 -4.64
N HIS A 322 15.55 13.23 -4.37
CA HIS A 322 16.10 13.81 -3.16
C HIS A 322 15.63 15.27 -2.93
N SER A 323 15.63 16.08 -3.98
CA SER A 323 15.04 17.44 -3.97
C SER A 323 13.55 17.42 -3.61
N GLY A 324 12.77 16.49 -4.15
CA GLY A 324 11.35 16.35 -3.86
C GLY A 324 11.02 15.98 -2.42
N LEU A 325 11.83 15.13 -1.80
CA LEU A 325 11.72 14.78 -0.38
C LEU A 325 12.03 16.00 0.51
N LEU A 326 13.13 16.70 0.22
CA LEU A 326 13.51 17.93 0.94
C LEU A 326 12.42 19.00 0.82
N VAL A 327 11.91 19.24 -0.39
CA VAL A 327 10.85 20.21 -0.65
C VAL A 327 9.58 19.84 0.11
N GLY A 328 9.22 18.56 0.14
CA GLY A 328 8.06 18.08 0.89
C GLY A 328 8.14 18.30 2.38
N GLU A 329 9.27 17.94 2.98
CA GLU A 329 9.55 18.24 4.39
C GLU A 329 9.35 19.74 4.68
N LEU A 330 9.94 20.60 3.85
CA LEU A 330 9.94 22.04 4.09
C LEU A 330 8.55 22.67 3.86
N VAL A 331 7.79 22.20 2.87
CA VAL A 331 6.40 22.64 2.64
C VAL A 331 5.51 22.22 3.80
N GLN A 332 5.64 20.98 4.30
CA GLN A 332 4.92 20.51 5.47
C GLN A 332 5.28 21.33 6.72
N GLN A 333 6.56 21.63 6.92
CA GLN A 333 7.06 22.47 8.02
C GLN A 333 6.38 23.85 7.99
N THR A 334 6.34 24.51 6.84
CA THR A 334 5.65 25.81 6.66
C THR A 334 4.17 25.72 6.99
N ASN A 335 3.51 24.63 6.60
CA ASN A 335 2.07 24.46 6.74
C ASN A 335 1.63 23.89 8.11
N GLY A 336 2.58 23.64 9.02
CA GLY A 336 2.32 23.25 10.42
C GLY A 336 2.13 21.74 10.63
N THR A 337 2.69 20.90 9.75
CA THR A 337 2.71 19.43 9.86
C THR A 337 4.17 18.94 9.91
N THR A 338 4.53 18.06 10.84
CA THR A 338 5.94 17.68 11.10
C THR A 338 6.26 16.23 10.73
N THR A 339 5.58 15.63 9.75
CA THR A 339 5.82 14.22 9.38
C THR A 339 6.13 14.07 7.88
N PRO A 340 7.39 14.26 7.47
CA PRO A 340 7.87 13.90 6.13
C PRO A 340 8.23 12.41 6.05
N PRO A 341 8.33 11.82 4.84
CA PRO A 341 9.07 10.58 4.62
C PRO A 341 10.55 10.78 5.02
N THR A 342 11.20 9.77 5.60
CA THR A 342 12.41 9.89 6.47
C THR A 342 13.71 10.37 5.83
N GLY A 343 13.73 10.82 4.56
CA GLY A 343 14.97 11.17 3.84
C GLY A 343 15.92 9.97 3.64
N GLU A 344 15.41 8.77 3.90
CA GLU A 344 16.08 7.49 3.71
C GLU A 344 15.74 6.98 2.31
N ILE A 345 16.76 6.53 1.58
CA ILE A 345 16.58 5.80 0.33
C ILE A 345 16.68 4.31 0.62
N SER A 346 15.80 3.52 0.01
CA SER A 346 15.84 2.06 0.08
C SER A 346 16.61 1.51 -1.11
N GLY A 347 17.50 0.55 -0.87
CA GLY A 347 18.21 -0.19 -1.91
C GLY A 347 17.67 -1.62 -2.05
N PRO A 348 18.32 -2.45 -2.89
CA PRO A 348 17.90 -3.82 -3.19
C PRO A 348 17.76 -4.74 -1.96
N CYS A 349 18.51 -4.43 -0.89
CA CYS A 349 18.54 -5.15 0.37
C CYS A 349 18.73 -6.67 0.22
N ASP A 350 19.72 -7.07 -0.55
CA ASP A 350 20.09 -8.48 -0.67
C ASP A 350 20.60 -9.00 0.69
N LEU A 351 20.11 -10.16 1.13
CA LEU A 351 20.66 -10.83 2.31
C LEU A 351 21.99 -11.52 1.95
N HIS A 352 23.08 -11.10 2.58
CA HIS A 352 24.42 -11.58 2.27
C HIS A 352 24.89 -12.71 3.24
N PHE A 353 24.88 -13.96 2.79
CA PHE A 353 25.30 -15.14 3.58
C PHE A 353 26.83 -15.24 3.75
N VAL A 354 27.34 -15.09 4.96
CA VAL A 354 28.79 -15.00 5.24
C VAL A 354 29.50 -16.36 5.03
N PRO A 355 30.62 -16.43 4.26
CA PRO A 355 31.36 -15.31 3.69
C PRO A 355 30.68 -14.70 2.46
N ALA A 356 30.52 -13.37 2.46
CA ALA A 356 29.82 -12.65 1.41
C ALA A 356 30.50 -11.33 1.07
N LYS A 357 30.57 -11.06 -0.24
CA LYS A 357 30.90 -9.75 -0.81
C LYS A 357 29.60 -9.06 -1.20
N ALA A 358 29.44 -7.83 -0.74
CA ALA A 358 28.29 -6.98 -1.00
C ALA A 358 28.77 -5.70 -1.70
N GLU A 359 28.25 -5.44 -2.89
CA GLU A 359 28.52 -4.21 -3.62
C GLU A 359 27.85 -3.02 -2.90
N ALA A 360 28.42 -1.82 -2.95
CA ALA A 360 27.88 -0.68 -2.19
C ALA A 360 26.46 -0.31 -2.64
N GLU A 361 26.13 -0.56 -3.92
CA GLU A 361 24.80 -0.41 -4.50
C GLU A 361 23.78 -1.49 -4.08
N SER A 362 24.19 -2.55 -3.37
CA SER A 362 23.31 -3.61 -2.81
C SER A 362 22.78 -3.31 -1.40
N PHE A 363 22.89 -2.06 -0.96
CA PHE A 363 22.46 -1.63 0.36
C PHE A 363 20.96 -1.84 0.65
N CYS A 364 20.61 -1.84 1.94
CA CYS A 364 19.23 -1.94 2.40
C CYS A 364 18.56 -0.57 2.56
N THR A 365 19.14 0.28 3.39
CA THR A 365 18.70 1.65 3.61
C THR A 365 19.90 2.56 3.69
N ALA A 366 19.77 3.79 3.21
CA ALA A 366 20.84 4.77 3.27
C ALA A 366 20.31 6.19 3.39
N LYS A 367 21.18 7.11 3.77
CA LYS A 367 20.91 8.54 3.87
C LYS A 367 22.11 9.34 3.38
N GLY A 368 21.86 10.29 2.49
CA GLY A 368 22.84 11.27 1.99
C GLY A 368 23.84 10.74 0.96
N ILE A 369 23.70 9.49 0.52
CA ILE A 369 24.66 8.85 -0.39
C ILE A 369 24.29 9.05 -1.87
N GLN A 370 25.29 9.00 -2.77
CA GLN A 370 25.10 8.95 -4.22
C GLN A 370 25.94 7.83 -4.87
N PHE A 371 25.56 7.42 -6.08
CA PHE A 371 26.27 6.39 -6.86
C PHE A 371 26.85 6.94 -8.15
N GLU A 372 28.04 6.45 -8.52
CA GLU A 372 28.67 6.69 -9.83
C GLU A 372 29.25 5.39 -10.40
N THR A 373 29.55 5.37 -11.69
CA THR A 373 30.25 4.25 -12.31
C THR A 373 31.69 4.16 -11.80
N THR A 374 32.09 3.01 -11.26
CA THR A 374 33.45 2.81 -10.77
C THR A 374 34.41 2.41 -11.88
N THR A 375 35.67 2.84 -11.78
CA THR A 375 36.77 2.33 -12.64
C THR A 375 37.56 1.22 -11.96
N ASP A 376 37.13 0.73 -10.79
CA ASP A 376 37.79 -0.38 -10.11
C ASP A 376 37.71 -1.68 -10.93
N THR A 377 38.55 -2.64 -10.55
CA THR A 377 38.55 -3.97 -11.15
C THR A 377 37.21 -4.66 -10.90
N GLY A 378 36.48 -4.99 -11.96
CA GLY A 378 35.14 -5.58 -11.91
C GLY A 378 34.05 -4.69 -12.50
N GLY A 379 34.29 -3.39 -12.64
CA GLY A 379 33.25 -2.42 -13.02
C GLY A 379 32.16 -2.30 -11.95
N GLY A 380 30.96 -1.89 -12.33
CA GLY A 380 29.83 -1.68 -11.41
C GLY A 380 29.64 -0.21 -11.01
N GLN A 381 29.00 0.04 -9.88
CA GLN A 381 28.89 1.36 -9.27
C GLN A 381 29.73 1.45 -7.99
N ASN A 382 30.02 2.68 -7.54
CA ASN A 382 30.49 2.93 -6.20
C ASN A 382 29.66 4.01 -5.53
N MET A 383 29.57 3.92 -4.20
CA MET A 383 29.01 4.95 -3.34
C MET A 383 30.03 6.09 -3.15
N GLY A 384 29.57 7.33 -3.19
CA GLY A 384 30.38 8.53 -3.00
C GLY A 384 29.57 9.76 -2.58
N TRP A 385 30.22 10.93 -2.60
CA TRP A 385 29.65 12.23 -2.17
C TRP A 385 29.17 12.27 -0.71
N LEU A 386 29.86 11.54 0.16
CA LEU A 386 29.49 11.39 1.56
C LEU A 386 29.83 12.65 2.38
N ASP A 387 28.87 13.10 3.18
CA ASP A 387 29.00 14.10 4.24
C ASP A 387 28.98 13.45 5.64
N ALA A 388 29.42 14.20 6.65
CA ALA A 388 29.39 13.73 8.02
C ALA A 388 27.93 13.54 8.51
N GLY A 389 27.59 12.31 8.90
CA GLY A 389 26.24 11.91 9.33
C GLY A 389 25.48 11.09 8.29
N ASP A 390 26.01 10.95 7.07
CA ASP A 390 25.49 10.02 6.07
C ASP A 390 25.73 8.59 6.51
N TRP A 391 24.88 7.68 6.04
CA TRP A 391 25.00 6.29 6.41
C TRP A 391 24.39 5.36 5.38
N VAL A 392 24.81 4.10 5.43
CA VAL A 392 24.32 3.00 4.59
C VAL A 392 24.22 1.73 5.42
N THR A 393 23.22 0.89 5.19
CA THR A 393 23.05 -0.41 5.87
C THR A 393 23.10 -1.57 4.90
N PHE A 394 23.53 -2.73 5.40
CA PHE A 394 23.58 -3.99 4.69
C PHE A 394 23.19 -5.12 5.63
N ASP A 395 22.39 -6.08 5.14
CA ASP A 395 22.00 -7.24 5.93
C ASP A 395 22.92 -8.43 5.63
N VAL A 396 23.48 -9.01 6.69
CA VAL A 396 24.37 -10.17 6.60
C VAL A 396 23.82 -11.33 7.43
N ASP A 397 23.86 -12.54 6.88
CA ASP A 397 23.52 -13.75 7.62
C ASP A 397 24.80 -14.46 8.08
N VAL A 398 25.00 -14.48 9.39
CA VAL A 398 26.25 -14.96 9.99
C VAL A 398 26.06 -16.39 10.50
N PRO A 399 26.83 -17.38 10.00
CA PRO A 399 26.57 -18.79 10.27
C PRO A 399 26.84 -19.21 11.72
N ALA A 400 27.70 -18.47 12.45
CA ALA A 400 28.01 -18.74 13.86
C ALA A 400 28.47 -17.45 14.58
N SER A 401 28.16 -17.30 15.86
CA SER A 401 28.67 -16.18 16.65
C SER A 401 30.20 -16.29 16.75
N GLY A 402 30.92 -15.22 16.42
CA GLY A 402 32.38 -15.24 16.46
C GLY A 402 33.06 -14.02 15.85
N GLN A 403 34.37 -14.13 15.70
CA GLN A 403 35.21 -13.09 15.15
C GLN A 403 35.27 -13.19 13.61
N TYR A 404 34.94 -12.09 12.94
CA TYR A 404 34.94 -11.96 11.48
C TYR A 404 35.84 -10.81 11.04
N LEU A 405 36.31 -10.87 9.80
CA LEU A 405 37.01 -9.77 9.12
C LEU A 405 36.05 -9.14 8.12
N ILE A 406 36.00 -7.81 8.13
CA ILE A 406 35.32 -7.03 7.10
C ILE A 406 36.37 -6.30 6.28
N ASP A 407 36.41 -6.59 4.99
CA ASP A 407 37.21 -5.91 3.98
C ASP A 407 36.37 -4.80 3.32
N TYR A 408 36.88 -3.58 3.27
CA TYR A 408 36.23 -2.42 2.63
C TYR A 408 37.07 -1.96 1.45
N ARG A 409 36.47 -1.91 0.27
CA ARG A 409 37.13 -1.40 -0.94
C ARG A 409 36.84 0.09 -1.09
N VAL A 410 37.81 0.90 -0.71
CA VAL A 410 37.64 2.36 -0.55
C VAL A 410 38.62 3.16 -1.41
N ALA A 411 38.24 4.39 -1.72
CA ALA A 411 39.08 5.37 -2.41
C ALA A 411 38.97 6.75 -1.75
N SER A 412 40.07 7.52 -1.72
CA SER A 412 40.10 8.89 -1.22
C SER A 412 41.25 9.68 -1.85
N GLU A 413 40.98 10.88 -2.35
CA GLU A 413 42.02 11.78 -2.89
C GLU A 413 42.81 12.49 -1.79
N LEU A 414 42.18 12.80 -0.66
CA LEU A 414 42.75 13.65 0.39
C LEU A 414 43.24 12.84 1.61
N GLY A 415 42.64 11.68 1.89
CA GLY A 415 43.01 10.78 2.99
C GLY A 415 42.56 11.23 4.37
N ASP A 416 41.52 12.06 4.45
CA ASP A 416 40.87 12.56 5.67
C ASP A 416 39.49 11.93 5.93
N GLY A 417 39.08 10.98 5.09
CA GLY A 417 37.83 10.23 5.23
C GLY A 417 37.83 9.27 6.42
N ARG A 418 36.69 9.15 7.08
CA ARG A 418 36.52 8.29 8.25
C ARG A 418 35.07 7.84 8.40
N PHE A 419 34.88 6.56 8.69
CA PHE A 419 33.55 6.01 8.97
C PHE A 419 33.57 5.04 10.15
N ARG A 420 32.40 4.86 10.75
CA ARG A 420 32.16 3.95 11.86
C ARG A 420 31.21 2.86 11.43
N THR A 421 31.59 1.62 11.71
CA THR A 421 30.74 0.45 11.52
C THR A 421 29.94 0.22 12.80
N GLU A 422 28.64 0.00 12.68
CA GLU A 422 27.69 -0.23 13.77
C GLU A 422 26.88 -1.51 13.52
N ALA A 423 26.41 -2.13 14.61
CA ALA A 423 25.30 -3.08 14.56
C ALA A 423 23.95 -2.34 14.48
N ALA A 424 22.88 -3.04 14.09
CA ALA A 424 21.52 -2.50 13.97
C ALA A 424 21.01 -1.67 15.17
N ASN A 425 21.48 -1.99 16.38
CA ASN A 425 21.11 -1.28 17.62
C ASN A 425 21.95 -0.01 17.90
N GLY A 426 22.79 0.41 16.95
CA GLY A 426 23.69 1.57 17.08
C GLY A 426 24.98 1.30 17.85
N THR A 427 25.24 0.06 18.27
CA THR A 427 26.50 -0.30 18.94
C THR A 427 27.65 -0.21 17.94
N ALA A 428 28.66 0.61 18.23
CA ALA A 428 29.86 0.72 17.42
C ALA A 428 30.64 -0.61 17.41
N LEU A 429 30.86 -1.17 16.23
CA LEU A 429 31.68 -2.36 15.98
C LEU A 429 33.14 -1.99 15.71
N GLY A 430 33.39 -0.76 15.23
CA GLY A 430 34.72 -0.17 15.11
C GLY A 430 34.75 1.03 14.16
N THR A 431 35.92 1.64 14.00
CA THR A 431 36.09 2.87 13.20
C THR A 431 37.27 2.71 12.26
N ILE A 432 37.09 3.17 11.02
CA ILE A 432 38.09 3.08 9.96
C ILE A 432 38.42 4.47 9.43
N SER A 433 39.71 4.77 9.38
CA SER A 433 40.24 5.93 8.64
C SER A 433 40.63 5.48 7.23
N VAL A 434 40.15 6.20 6.22
CA VAL A 434 40.45 5.95 4.81
C VAL A 434 41.69 6.77 4.43
N PRO A 435 42.85 6.15 4.14
CA PRO A 435 44.05 6.88 3.76
C PRO A 435 43.93 7.43 2.34
N ASN A 436 44.84 8.34 1.99
CA ASN A 436 44.95 8.86 0.64
C ASN A 436 45.35 7.71 -0.31
N THR A 437 44.46 7.36 -1.23
CA THR A 437 44.66 6.32 -2.24
C THR A 437 45.19 6.86 -3.57
N GLY A 438 45.35 8.18 -3.68
CA GLY A 438 45.86 8.89 -4.84
C GLY A 438 44.79 9.37 -5.82
N GLY A 439 43.50 9.26 -5.50
CA GLY A 439 42.37 9.75 -6.31
C GLY A 439 41.04 9.07 -5.99
N TRP A 440 39.91 9.69 -6.37
CA TRP A 440 38.54 9.20 -6.10
C TRP A 440 38.19 7.84 -6.70
N GLN A 441 38.97 7.40 -7.68
CA GLN A 441 38.80 6.14 -8.40
C GLN A 441 40.07 5.26 -8.32
N ASN A 442 40.98 5.56 -7.38
CA ASN A 442 42.13 4.72 -7.05
C ASN A 442 41.80 3.92 -5.79
N TRP A 443 41.72 2.60 -5.89
CA TRP A 443 41.08 1.78 -4.89
C TRP A 443 42.06 0.97 -4.04
N GLN A 444 41.85 0.96 -2.73
CA GLN A 444 42.58 0.14 -1.75
C GLN A 444 41.60 -0.65 -0.90
N THR A 445 42.03 -1.81 -0.41
CA THR A 445 41.21 -2.64 0.49
C THR A 445 41.72 -2.49 1.92
N HIS A 446 40.83 -2.12 2.83
CA HIS A 446 41.09 -2.02 4.25
C HIS A 446 40.34 -3.09 5.03
N THR A 447 41.03 -3.79 5.93
CA THR A 447 40.45 -4.88 6.71
C THR A 447 40.24 -4.46 8.16
N HIS A 448 39.11 -4.85 8.75
CA HIS A 448 38.77 -4.60 10.14
C HIS A 448 38.13 -5.83 10.80
N THR A 449 38.52 -6.12 12.04
CA THR A 449 38.01 -7.27 12.79
C THR A 449 36.78 -6.89 13.61
N VAL A 450 35.69 -7.65 13.50
CA VAL A 450 34.43 -7.44 14.22
C VAL A 450 33.98 -8.70 14.95
N GLN A 451 33.15 -8.55 15.98
CA GLN A 451 32.40 -9.65 16.59
C GLN A 451 30.97 -9.60 16.07
N LEU A 452 30.51 -10.67 15.43
CA LEU A 452 29.16 -10.80 14.90
C LEU A 452 28.46 -11.98 15.59
N SER A 453 27.15 -11.87 15.84
CA SER A 453 26.36 -12.96 16.44
C SER A 453 25.82 -13.89 15.34
N GLN A 454 25.52 -15.14 15.65
CA GLN A 454 24.87 -16.05 14.70
C GLN A 454 23.48 -15.53 14.28
N GLY A 455 23.17 -15.68 13.01
CA GLY A 455 21.91 -15.28 12.39
C GLY A 455 22.01 -13.97 11.61
N THR A 456 20.88 -13.59 11.02
CA THR A 456 20.74 -12.37 10.22
C THR A 456 20.88 -11.13 11.10
N GLN A 457 21.74 -10.21 10.70
CA GLN A 457 21.89 -8.91 11.37
C GLN A 457 22.29 -7.81 10.38
N THR A 458 21.90 -6.58 10.69
CA THR A 458 22.26 -5.40 9.89
C THR A 458 23.60 -4.83 10.34
N VAL A 459 24.49 -4.62 9.37
CA VAL A 459 25.73 -3.85 9.49
C VAL A 459 25.49 -2.46 8.92
N LYS A 460 25.72 -1.42 9.72
CA LYS A 460 25.54 -0.02 9.32
C LYS A 460 26.89 0.69 9.23
N LEU A 461 27.17 1.39 8.14
CA LEU A 461 28.33 2.24 7.98
C LEU A 461 27.89 3.70 8.08
N VAL A 462 28.47 4.44 9.02
CA VAL A 462 28.16 5.85 9.27
C VAL A 462 29.39 6.69 8.94
N ALA A 463 29.27 7.63 8.01
CA ALA A 463 30.32 8.58 7.68
C ALA A 463 30.52 9.55 8.86
N GLU A 464 31.69 9.51 9.51
CA GLU A 464 32.04 10.46 10.57
C GLU A 464 32.69 11.73 9.96
N THR A 465 33.37 11.56 8.83
CA THR A 465 33.80 12.63 7.93
C THR A 465 33.55 12.20 6.49
N GLY A 466 33.30 13.18 5.61
CA GLY A 466 33.24 12.95 4.18
C GLY A 466 34.61 12.65 3.57
N GLY A 467 34.68 12.66 2.25
CA GLY A 467 35.97 12.60 1.54
C GLY A 467 36.50 11.19 1.24
N TRP A 468 35.61 10.21 1.10
CA TRP A 468 35.92 8.84 0.69
C TRP A 468 34.77 8.24 -0.13
N ASN A 469 35.09 7.25 -0.97
CA ASN A 469 34.15 6.43 -1.73
C ASN A 469 34.23 4.97 -1.26
N LEU A 470 33.13 4.21 -1.43
CA LEU A 470 33.05 2.77 -1.17
C LEU A 470 32.56 2.03 -2.42
N ASN A 471 33.32 1.05 -2.89
CA ASN A 471 32.90 0.19 -4.00
C ASN A 471 32.12 -1.02 -3.47
N TRP A 472 32.68 -1.73 -2.50
CA TRP A 472 32.06 -2.90 -1.88
C TRP A 472 32.61 -3.14 -0.50
N PHE A 473 31.89 -3.93 0.30
CA PHE A 473 32.41 -4.51 1.53
C PHE A 473 32.23 -6.04 1.54
N GLU A 474 33.17 -6.77 2.12
CA GLU A 474 33.16 -8.23 2.17
C GLU A 474 33.35 -8.71 3.60
N VAL A 475 32.46 -9.59 4.08
CA VAL A 475 32.58 -10.23 5.39
C VAL A 475 33.08 -11.65 5.20
N ARG A 476 34.15 -12.02 5.88
CA ARG A 476 34.73 -13.37 5.84
C ARG A 476 35.16 -13.84 7.23
N ALA A 477 35.29 -15.16 7.39
CA ALA A 477 35.76 -15.74 8.65
C ALA A 477 37.13 -15.15 9.05
N GLY A 478 37.29 -14.78 10.31
CA GLY A 478 38.59 -14.39 10.84
C GLY A 478 39.54 -15.58 10.86
N GLU A 479 40.75 -15.41 10.34
CA GLU A 479 41.79 -16.42 10.46
C GLU A 479 42.10 -16.65 11.95
N VAL A 480 41.87 -17.88 12.41
CA VAL A 480 42.60 -18.41 13.56
C VAL A 480 44.07 -18.41 13.12
N CYS A 481 44.93 -17.71 13.85
CA CYS A 481 46.37 -17.73 13.58
C CYS A 481 46.90 -19.16 13.67
N GLU A 482 46.96 -19.87 12.53
CA GLU A 482 47.76 -21.07 12.36
C GLU A 482 49.12 -20.67 11.81
N GLY A 483 50.16 -20.88 12.61
CA GLY A 483 51.54 -20.92 12.14
C GLY A 483 52.36 -19.64 12.30
N ALA A 484 53.48 -19.82 13.00
CA ALA A 484 54.74 -19.09 12.93
C ALA A 484 54.72 -17.59 12.58
N ASP A 485 53.94 -16.77 13.32
CA ASP A 485 54.34 -15.41 13.74
C ASP A 485 53.23 -14.78 14.63
N CYS A 486 53.17 -15.15 15.92
CA CYS A 486 52.62 -14.24 16.94
C CYS A 486 53.20 -14.57 18.34
N PRO A 487 53.60 -13.57 19.15
CA PRO A 487 54.49 -13.76 20.30
C PRO A 487 53.71 -13.81 21.62
N CYS A 488 53.71 -14.96 22.28
CA CYS A 488 53.57 -15.02 23.74
C CYS A 488 54.24 -16.29 24.30
N GLU A 489 55.49 -16.14 24.73
CA GLU A 489 56.08 -17.02 25.73
C GLU A 489 55.50 -16.69 27.11
N GLY A 490 55.21 -17.71 27.92
CA GLY A 490 55.20 -17.57 29.38
C GLY A 490 53.99 -18.18 30.10
N ALA A 491 54.14 -19.44 30.51
CA ALA A 491 53.49 -20.09 31.66
C ALA A 491 52.00 -19.79 31.92
N GLU A 492 51.12 -20.41 31.12
CA GLU A 492 49.91 -21.15 31.52
C GLU A 492 49.09 -21.40 30.26
N CYS A 493 49.28 -22.59 29.68
CA CYS A 493 48.48 -23.05 28.55
C CYS A 493 47.59 -24.19 29.05
N PRO A 494 46.25 -24.01 29.18
CA PRO A 494 45.31 -25.10 29.18
C PRO A 494 44.63 -25.18 27.80
N CYS A 495 44.94 -26.27 27.12
CA CYS A 495 44.33 -26.81 25.90
C CYS A 495 42.80 -26.60 25.79
N PRO A 496 42.25 -26.00 24.70
CA PRO A 496 40.82 -26.05 24.40
C PRO A 496 40.51 -27.34 23.63
N ASP A 497 40.60 -28.47 24.33
CA ASP A 497 40.04 -29.75 23.87
C ASP A 497 39.52 -30.59 25.06
N CYS A 498 38.94 -29.91 26.05
CA CYS A 498 38.25 -30.54 27.19
C CYS A 498 36.73 -30.30 27.08
N ASN A 499 36.07 -31.01 26.17
CA ASN A 499 34.61 -31.06 26.11
C ASN A 499 34.03 -31.66 27.40
N GLY A 500 33.29 -30.86 28.17
CA GLY A 500 32.05 -31.29 28.84
C GLY A 500 32.11 -32.40 29.90
N THR A 501 33.25 -32.70 30.52
CA THR A 501 33.30 -33.77 31.54
C THR A 501 32.54 -33.35 32.82
N PRO A 502 31.58 -34.17 33.31
CA PRO A 502 30.91 -33.93 34.59
C PRO A 502 31.92 -33.82 35.74
N VAL A 503 31.69 -32.89 36.67
CA VAL A 503 32.45 -32.75 37.91
C VAL A 503 31.64 -33.37 39.04
N LYS A 504 32.18 -34.42 39.66
CA LYS A 504 31.57 -35.10 40.80
C LYS A 504 32.24 -34.67 42.11
N PHE A 505 31.43 -34.27 43.07
CA PHE A 505 31.79 -33.98 44.45
C PHE A 505 31.23 -35.10 45.33
N GLU A 506 32.11 -35.89 45.94
CA GLU A 506 31.67 -36.83 46.98
C GLU A 506 31.21 -36.00 48.20
N ALA A 507 30.10 -36.37 48.82
CA ALA A 507 29.45 -35.50 49.81
C ALA A 507 30.38 -35.20 50.99
N GLU A 508 31.25 -36.13 51.37
CA GLU A 508 32.25 -36.02 52.43
C GLU A 508 33.41 -35.06 52.13
N THR A 509 33.50 -34.50 50.92
CA THR A 509 34.60 -33.61 50.50
C THR A 509 34.32 -32.11 50.73
N PHE A 510 33.30 -31.78 51.52
CA PHE A 510 32.99 -30.38 51.85
C PHE A 510 34.18 -29.69 52.52
N VAL A 511 34.34 -28.39 52.26
CA VAL A 511 35.43 -27.56 52.83
C VAL A 511 35.01 -26.82 54.10
N ALA A 512 33.71 -26.65 54.30
CA ALA A 512 33.11 -26.08 55.49
C ALA A 512 31.70 -26.64 55.68
N MET A 513 31.27 -26.78 56.93
CA MET A 513 29.93 -27.27 57.26
C MET A 513 29.43 -26.70 58.58
N GLN A 514 28.13 -26.82 58.80
CA GLN A 514 27.48 -26.62 60.09
C GLN A 514 26.44 -27.73 60.32
N GLY A 515 26.53 -28.39 61.47
CA GLY A 515 25.51 -29.30 62.02
C GLY A 515 25.52 -30.74 61.49
N VAL A 516 26.12 -31.00 60.33
CA VAL A 516 26.11 -32.33 59.70
C VAL A 516 27.15 -33.31 60.27
N GLN A 517 26.96 -34.60 60.03
CA GLN A 517 27.91 -35.67 60.38
C GLN A 517 28.19 -36.59 59.19
N LEU A 518 29.36 -37.26 59.22
CA LEU A 518 29.71 -38.31 58.27
C LEU A 518 29.36 -39.68 58.83
N GLU A 519 28.84 -40.56 57.98
CA GLU A 519 28.61 -41.97 58.28
C GLU A 519 28.99 -42.86 57.09
N ASN A 520 29.18 -44.16 57.32
CA ASN A 520 29.51 -45.08 56.23
C ASN A 520 28.28 -45.29 55.32
N THR A 521 28.46 -45.11 54.01
CA THR A 521 27.38 -45.32 53.04
C THR A 521 27.22 -46.79 52.67
N SER A 522 25.98 -47.23 52.48
CA SER A 522 25.67 -48.52 51.84
C SER A 522 25.44 -48.41 50.33
N ASP A 523 25.63 -47.22 49.74
CA ASP A 523 25.46 -47.01 48.30
C ASP A 523 26.56 -47.70 47.48
N VAL A 524 26.31 -47.86 46.19
CA VAL A 524 27.26 -48.46 45.25
C VAL A 524 28.51 -47.59 45.15
N GLY A 525 29.68 -48.16 45.45
CA GLY A 525 30.98 -47.47 45.44
C GLY A 525 31.66 -47.38 46.81
N GLY A 526 30.91 -47.56 47.91
CA GLY A 526 31.41 -47.37 49.27
C GLY A 526 31.77 -45.91 49.58
N GLY A 527 32.47 -45.64 50.69
CA GLY A 527 32.83 -44.28 51.12
C GLY A 527 32.03 -43.79 52.33
N GLN A 528 31.90 -42.49 52.50
CA GLN A 528 31.09 -41.88 53.55
C GLN A 528 30.02 -40.99 52.94
N ASN A 529 28.79 -41.02 53.46
CA ASN A 529 27.78 -40.01 53.13
C ASN A 529 27.70 -38.94 54.20
N VAL A 530 27.11 -37.81 53.86
CA VAL A 530 26.69 -36.79 54.83
C VAL A 530 25.28 -37.13 55.30
N GLY A 531 25.08 -37.10 56.62
CA GLY A 531 23.80 -37.38 57.28
C GLY A 531 23.64 -36.59 58.57
N TYR A 532 22.59 -36.91 59.34
CA TYR A 532 22.16 -36.14 60.53
C TYR A 532 21.86 -34.67 60.20
N ILE A 533 21.32 -34.43 59.01
CA ILE A 533 21.04 -33.09 58.51
C ILE A 533 19.72 -32.58 59.10
N ASP A 534 19.79 -31.53 59.91
CA ASP A 534 18.64 -30.81 60.48
C ASP A 534 18.35 -29.50 59.71
N SER A 535 17.16 -28.92 59.92
CA SER A 535 16.81 -27.64 59.32
C SER A 535 17.80 -26.54 59.75
N GLY A 536 18.37 -25.82 58.78
CA GLY A 536 19.38 -24.80 59.01
C GLY A 536 20.84 -25.29 58.95
N ASP A 537 21.07 -26.59 58.81
CA ASP A 537 22.40 -27.14 58.53
C ASP A 537 22.85 -26.83 57.10
N TRP A 538 24.16 -26.78 56.89
CA TRP A 538 24.71 -26.53 55.55
C TRP A 538 26.10 -27.13 55.35
N ILE A 539 26.44 -27.35 54.08
CA ILE A 539 27.74 -27.84 53.61
C ILE A 539 28.19 -27.00 52.41
N THR A 540 29.48 -26.65 52.35
CA THR A 540 30.07 -25.85 51.27
C THR A 540 31.14 -26.63 50.53
N TYR A 541 31.15 -26.52 49.21
CA TYR A 541 32.14 -27.08 48.30
C TYR A 541 32.83 -25.98 47.52
N ASN A 542 34.16 -26.06 47.43
CA ASN A 542 34.97 -25.18 46.58
C ASN A 542 35.45 -25.95 45.35
N GLY A 543 35.44 -25.30 44.19
CA GLY A 543 35.93 -25.87 42.95
C GLY A 543 35.42 -25.09 41.74
N ALA A 544 36.23 -25.02 40.69
CA ALA A 544 35.78 -24.49 39.41
C ALA A 544 34.69 -25.42 38.84
N LEU A 545 33.56 -24.83 38.45
CA LEU A 545 32.52 -25.54 37.72
C LEU A 545 32.99 -25.85 36.29
N PRO A 546 32.44 -26.89 35.63
CA PRO A 546 32.77 -27.13 34.23
C PRO A 546 32.36 -25.93 33.36
N ALA A 547 33.06 -25.72 32.24
CA ALA A 547 32.74 -24.62 31.33
C ALA A 547 31.34 -24.81 30.72
N SER A 548 30.48 -23.79 30.83
CA SER A 548 29.13 -23.76 30.23
C SER A 548 28.95 -22.47 29.44
N ALA A 549 28.43 -22.56 28.22
CA ALA A 549 28.31 -21.42 27.30
C ALA A 549 27.26 -20.38 27.74
N ASP A 550 26.28 -20.80 28.54
CA ASP A 550 25.13 -20.00 28.98
C ASP A 550 24.94 -20.01 30.51
N ASN A 551 25.96 -20.47 31.26
CA ASN A 551 25.95 -20.62 32.71
C ASN A 551 24.88 -21.58 33.28
N ARG A 552 24.26 -22.43 32.44
CA ARG A 552 23.31 -23.46 32.88
C ARG A 552 24.00 -24.79 33.10
N TYR A 553 23.57 -25.47 34.16
CA TYR A 553 24.11 -26.74 34.62
C TYR A 553 23.00 -27.71 34.96
N VAL A 554 23.16 -28.98 34.58
CA VAL A 554 22.38 -30.07 35.18
C VAL A 554 23.13 -30.50 36.44
N VAL A 555 22.49 -30.36 37.59
CA VAL A 555 23.02 -30.81 38.88
C VAL A 555 22.24 -32.02 39.34
N SER A 556 22.96 -33.09 39.67
CA SER A 556 22.42 -34.35 40.15
C SER A 556 22.87 -34.62 41.58
N TYR A 557 21.96 -35.09 42.42
CA TYR A 557 22.17 -35.37 43.83
C TYR A 557 21.79 -36.81 44.14
N ARG A 558 22.69 -37.55 44.80
CA ARG A 558 22.41 -38.91 45.27
C ARG A 558 21.95 -38.87 46.72
N VAL A 559 20.65 -39.02 46.93
CA VAL A 559 19.97 -38.72 48.21
C VAL A 559 19.17 -39.89 48.76
N ALA A 560 18.95 -39.89 50.07
CA ALA A 560 18.15 -40.89 50.78
C ALA A 560 17.31 -40.23 51.90
N ARG A 561 16.07 -40.69 52.13
CA ARG A 561 15.23 -40.29 53.27
C ARG A 561 14.21 -41.37 53.67
N GLN A 562 13.69 -41.28 54.90
CA GLN A 562 12.61 -42.16 55.39
C GLN A 562 11.22 -41.87 54.76
N PRO A 563 10.25 -42.81 54.87
CA PRO A 563 8.89 -42.65 54.31
C PRO A 563 8.03 -41.50 54.85
N SER A 564 8.33 -40.99 56.05
CA SER A 564 7.56 -39.93 56.70
C SER A 564 8.42 -38.70 56.97
N GLY A 565 7.88 -37.50 56.71
CA GLY A 565 8.56 -36.22 56.93
C GLY A 565 8.78 -35.41 55.64
N ASN A 566 9.06 -34.12 55.81
CA ASN A 566 9.48 -33.23 54.73
C ASN A 566 11.00 -33.15 54.70
N ALA A 567 11.59 -33.17 53.51
CA ALA A 567 13.02 -33.03 53.33
C ALA A 567 13.26 -32.16 52.11
N LYS A 568 13.91 -31.02 52.33
CA LYS A 568 14.10 -29.99 51.31
C LYS A 568 15.40 -29.26 51.57
N PHE A 569 16.14 -28.96 50.52
CA PHE A 569 17.36 -28.16 50.60
C PHE A 569 17.41 -27.16 49.47
N LYS A 570 18.30 -26.18 49.59
CA LYS A 570 18.63 -25.24 48.53
C LYS A 570 20.10 -25.35 48.18
N ILE A 571 20.38 -25.17 46.89
CA ILE A 571 21.73 -24.94 46.39
C ILE A 571 21.92 -23.43 46.25
N GLU A 572 23.01 -22.91 46.82
CA GLU A 572 23.23 -21.47 46.95
C GLU A 572 24.70 -21.10 46.85
N GLN A 573 24.96 -19.80 46.74
CA GLN A 573 26.31 -19.25 46.86
C GLN A 573 26.86 -19.55 48.26
N PRO A 574 28.16 -19.90 48.41
CA PRO A 574 28.77 -20.01 49.73
C PRO A 574 28.56 -18.73 50.55
N GLY A 575 27.96 -18.87 51.75
CA GLY A 575 27.55 -17.74 52.60
C GLY A 575 26.10 -17.27 52.41
N GLY A 576 25.32 -17.89 51.51
CA GLY A 576 23.86 -17.77 51.44
C GLY A 576 23.30 -16.52 50.77
N ALA A 577 24.13 -15.73 50.09
CA ALA A 577 23.72 -14.45 49.48
C ALA A 577 22.81 -14.60 48.24
N ALA A 578 22.94 -15.71 47.49
CA ALA A 578 22.15 -16.00 46.29
C ALA A 578 21.74 -17.47 46.25
N VAL A 579 20.46 -17.75 46.04
CA VAL A 579 19.92 -19.12 45.91
C VAL A 579 19.82 -19.47 44.44
N TYR A 580 20.42 -20.60 44.04
CA TYR A 580 20.44 -21.07 42.64
C TYR A 580 19.32 -22.08 42.35
N GLY A 581 18.79 -22.76 43.37
CA GLY A 581 17.62 -23.63 43.24
C GLY A 581 17.19 -24.24 44.57
N GLU A 582 15.93 -24.66 44.67
CA GLU A 582 15.38 -25.41 45.80
C GLU A 582 14.94 -26.81 45.37
N ILE A 583 15.21 -27.82 46.20
CA ILE A 583 15.06 -29.23 45.87
C ILE A 583 14.34 -29.95 46.99
N SER A 584 13.23 -30.62 46.65
CA SER A 584 12.58 -31.59 47.53
C SER A 584 13.21 -32.97 47.34
N VAL A 585 13.62 -33.62 48.43
CA VAL A 585 14.15 -34.98 48.39
C VAL A 585 12.98 -35.95 48.42
N PRO A 586 12.75 -36.86 47.45
CA PRO A 586 11.63 -37.80 47.50
C PRO A 586 11.85 -38.91 48.54
N SER A 587 10.77 -39.54 49.02
CA SER A 587 10.87 -40.70 49.92
C SER A 587 11.60 -41.85 49.23
N THR A 588 12.66 -42.37 49.84
CA THR A 588 13.43 -43.49 49.26
C THR A 588 13.24 -44.80 50.02
N GLY A 589 12.49 -44.80 51.13
CA GLY A 589 12.22 -46.01 51.92
C GLY A 589 13.17 -46.26 53.09
N GLY A 590 14.23 -45.45 53.26
CA GLY A 590 15.18 -45.58 54.36
C GLY A 590 16.42 -44.67 54.26
N TRP A 591 17.12 -44.46 55.37
CA TRP A 591 18.30 -43.56 55.49
C TRP A 591 19.49 -43.93 54.60
N GLN A 592 19.52 -45.16 54.12
CA GLN A 592 20.60 -45.74 53.32
C GLN A 592 20.03 -46.40 52.05
N THR A 593 18.82 -46.00 51.65
CA THR A 593 18.19 -46.40 50.39
C THR A 593 18.24 -45.22 49.45
N TRP A 594 18.96 -45.36 48.35
CA TRP A 594 19.46 -44.21 47.61
C TRP A 594 18.76 -44.03 46.25
N THR A 595 18.37 -42.80 45.94
CA THR A 595 17.91 -42.41 44.59
C THR A 595 18.73 -41.21 44.08
N THR A 596 18.73 -41.01 42.76
CA THR A 596 19.36 -39.84 42.15
C THR A 596 18.26 -38.90 41.67
N ILE A 597 18.35 -37.63 42.03
CA ILE A 597 17.48 -36.56 41.55
C ILE A 597 18.32 -35.53 40.81
N SER A 598 17.77 -34.89 39.79
CA SER A 598 18.49 -33.91 38.98
C SER A 598 17.61 -32.73 38.62
N HIS A 599 18.22 -31.57 38.41
CA HIS A 599 17.54 -30.39 37.87
C HIS A 599 18.51 -29.49 37.09
N THR A 600 17.98 -28.51 36.37
CA THR A 600 18.81 -27.49 35.71
C THR A 600 18.76 -26.19 36.50
N ILE A 601 19.94 -25.63 36.79
CA ILE A 601 20.09 -24.34 37.46
C ILE A 601 21.08 -23.46 36.71
N THR A 602 21.00 -22.16 36.94
CA THR A 602 21.97 -21.19 36.43
C THR A 602 22.90 -20.77 37.57
N ILE A 603 24.21 -20.98 37.40
CA ILE A 603 25.22 -20.50 38.35
C ILE A 603 26.14 -19.52 37.60
N PRO A 604 26.34 -18.27 38.07
CA PRO A 604 27.19 -17.29 37.41
C PRO A 604 28.60 -17.82 37.09
N ALA A 605 29.12 -17.51 35.90
CA ALA A 605 30.44 -17.97 35.40
C ALA A 605 31.61 -17.75 36.36
N ASN A 606 31.51 -16.75 37.25
CA ASN A 606 32.54 -16.37 38.20
C ASN A 606 32.38 -17.04 39.59
N ALA A 607 31.43 -17.96 39.77
CA ALA A 607 31.26 -18.69 41.01
C ALA A 607 32.40 -19.69 41.24
N ASN A 608 33.06 -19.59 42.40
CA ASN A 608 34.12 -20.52 42.82
C ASN A 608 33.60 -21.44 43.93
N GLY A 609 32.69 -22.34 43.58
CA GLY A 609 32.02 -23.25 44.51
C GLY A 609 30.54 -22.94 44.77
N PHE A 610 29.89 -23.81 45.55
CA PHE A 610 28.48 -23.74 45.93
C PHE A 610 28.26 -24.33 47.34
N ALA A 611 27.12 -24.03 47.95
CA ALA A 611 26.70 -24.60 49.22
C ALA A 611 25.34 -25.29 49.10
N LEU A 612 25.12 -26.36 49.87
CA LEU A 612 23.80 -26.93 50.11
C LEU A 612 23.36 -26.55 51.52
N ALA A 613 22.20 -25.93 51.65
CA ALA A 613 21.61 -25.56 52.94
C ALA A 613 20.24 -26.22 53.10
N ALA A 614 20.04 -26.91 54.22
CA ALA A 614 18.82 -27.62 54.53
C ALA A 614 17.70 -26.64 54.91
N ILE A 615 16.61 -26.67 54.15
CA ILE A 615 15.35 -25.98 54.48
C ILE A 615 14.59 -26.84 55.49
N ASP A 616 14.40 -28.12 55.16
CA ASP A 616 13.88 -29.14 56.06
C ASP A 616 14.92 -30.28 56.18
N GLY A 617 15.17 -30.73 57.41
CA GLY A 617 16.11 -31.81 57.70
C GLY A 617 15.58 -33.19 57.31
N GLY A 618 16.27 -34.24 57.78
CA GLY A 618 15.80 -35.62 57.65
C GLY A 618 16.07 -36.27 56.29
N TRP A 619 17.22 -35.97 55.69
CA TRP A 619 17.75 -36.62 54.49
C TRP A 619 19.27 -36.83 54.59
N ASN A 620 19.79 -37.74 53.77
CA ASN A 620 21.21 -38.03 53.60
C ASN A 620 21.61 -37.76 52.15
N ILE A 621 22.89 -37.41 51.91
CA ILE A 621 23.45 -37.22 50.57
C ILE A 621 24.82 -37.88 50.43
N ASN A 622 25.03 -38.59 49.32
CA ASN A 622 26.24 -39.36 49.05
C ASN A 622 27.18 -38.63 48.08
N TRP A 623 26.65 -38.02 47.02
CA TRP A 623 27.44 -37.24 46.07
C TRP A 623 26.60 -36.24 45.30
N ILE A 624 27.29 -35.28 44.68
CA ILE A 624 26.74 -34.21 43.84
C ILE A 624 27.51 -34.23 42.52
N GLU A 625 26.83 -34.27 41.39
CA GLU A 625 27.45 -34.23 40.06
C GLU A 625 26.93 -33.05 39.26
N ILE A 626 27.84 -32.25 38.70
CA ILE A 626 27.52 -31.04 37.93
C ILE A 626 28.07 -31.20 36.51
N LYS A 627 27.22 -31.02 35.51
CA LYS A 627 27.62 -30.99 34.09
C LYS A 627 26.99 -29.81 33.35
N PRO A 628 27.64 -29.27 32.31
CA PRO A 628 27.03 -28.25 31.46
C PRO A 628 25.73 -28.77 30.84
N ALA A 629 24.68 -27.93 30.79
CA ALA A 629 23.45 -28.26 30.09
C ALA A 629 23.70 -28.16 28.57
N THR A 630 23.38 -29.21 27.80
CA THR A 630 23.42 -29.17 26.33
C THR A 630 22.19 -28.44 25.79
N THR A 631 22.29 -27.77 24.63
CA THR A 631 21.13 -27.16 23.91
C THR A 631 20.14 -28.18 23.34
N GLN A 632 20.33 -29.47 23.62
CA GLN A 632 19.33 -30.50 23.39
C GLN A 632 18.54 -30.71 24.69
N PRO A 633 17.19 -30.62 24.69
CA PRO A 633 16.40 -30.93 25.88
C PRO A 633 16.79 -32.33 26.37
N PRO A 634 16.93 -32.54 27.69
CA PRO A 634 17.24 -33.87 28.21
C PRO A 634 16.25 -34.89 27.65
N GLU A 635 16.73 -36.09 27.35
CA GLU A 635 15.90 -37.30 27.14
C GLU A 635 14.70 -37.28 28.11
N PRO A 636 13.49 -37.63 27.61
CA PRO A 636 12.23 -37.31 28.27
C PRO A 636 12.22 -37.80 29.71
N ILE A 637 12.04 -36.85 30.62
CA ILE A 637 11.53 -37.13 31.96
C ILE A 637 10.15 -37.77 31.75
N ASN A 638 9.93 -38.90 32.44
CA ASN A 638 8.74 -39.74 32.38
C ASN A 638 7.44 -38.99 32.06
N PRO A 639 6.52 -39.57 31.25
CA PRO A 639 5.17 -39.03 31.14
C PRO A 639 4.58 -38.83 32.54
N LEU A 640 3.96 -37.68 32.77
CA LEU A 640 3.34 -37.38 34.05
C LEU A 640 2.02 -38.15 34.12
N LYS A 641 2.10 -39.34 34.72
CA LYS A 641 0.97 -40.20 34.96
C LYS A 641 0.38 -39.94 36.35
N LEU A 642 -0.82 -39.38 36.37
CA LEU A 642 -1.62 -39.11 37.55
C LEU A 642 -2.58 -40.28 37.76
N GLN A 643 -2.38 -41.03 38.84
CA GLN A 643 -3.30 -42.12 39.20
C GLN A 643 -4.61 -41.51 39.72
N ALA A 644 -5.73 -42.15 39.44
CA ALA A 644 -7.04 -41.64 39.81
C ALA A 644 -7.21 -41.52 41.33
N GLU A 645 -6.51 -42.35 42.11
CA GLU A 645 -6.54 -42.35 43.57
C GLU A 645 -5.67 -41.27 44.24
N ASP A 646 -4.79 -40.59 43.48
CA ASP A 646 -3.81 -39.62 43.99
C ASP A 646 -4.33 -38.16 43.95
N TYR A 647 -5.65 -37.96 43.93
CA TYR A 647 -6.24 -36.62 43.91
C TYR A 647 -5.94 -35.83 45.19
N ILE A 648 -5.83 -34.51 45.04
CA ILE A 648 -5.65 -33.56 46.14
C ILE A 648 -6.96 -32.92 46.59
N ASN A 649 -7.98 -32.94 45.73
CA ASN A 649 -9.29 -32.35 45.96
C ASN A 649 -10.34 -33.07 45.09
N PHE A 650 -11.60 -33.09 45.51
CA PHE A 650 -12.65 -33.85 44.84
C PHE A 650 -14.06 -33.30 45.11
N ASN A 651 -15.01 -33.71 44.28
CA ASN A 651 -16.44 -33.62 44.55
C ASN A 651 -17.08 -34.96 44.20
N ASP A 652 -17.63 -35.61 45.23
CA ASP A 652 -18.40 -36.84 45.13
C ASP A 652 -19.87 -36.53 45.44
N THR A 653 -20.80 -37.11 44.69
CA THR A 653 -22.23 -36.88 44.88
C THR A 653 -22.89 -37.92 45.79
N THR A 654 -22.15 -38.98 46.14
CA THR A 654 -22.60 -40.08 46.99
C THR A 654 -21.82 -40.12 48.32
N PRO A 655 -22.49 -40.35 49.47
CA PRO A 655 -21.77 -40.45 50.75
C PRO A 655 -21.08 -41.81 50.94
N GLY A 656 -19.78 -41.77 51.24
CA GLY A 656 -18.94 -42.90 51.59
C GLY A 656 -18.41 -43.70 50.40
N ASN A 657 -17.16 -44.15 50.52
CA ASN A 657 -16.47 -44.97 49.52
C ASN A 657 -17.08 -46.39 49.39
N GLU A 658 -17.88 -46.62 48.35
CA GLU A 658 -18.54 -47.90 48.02
C GLU A 658 -17.54 -49.04 47.77
N GLY A 659 -16.36 -48.73 47.22
CA GLY A 659 -15.28 -49.69 46.99
C GLY A 659 -14.50 -50.05 48.26
N GLY A 660 -14.58 -49.24 49.30
CA GLY A 660 -14.01 -49.47 50.64
C GLY A 660 -12.49 -49.61 50.68
N ALA A 661 -11.77 -49.08 49.68
CA ALA A 661 -10.33 -49.29 49.53
C ALA A 661 -9.51 -47.99 49.50
N HIS A 662 -8.24 -48.10 49.85
CA HIS A 662 -7.18 -47.06 49.83
C HIS A 662 -7.38 -45.86 50.77
N ARG A 663 -8.55 -45.21 50.74
CA ARG A 663 -8.85 -43.96 51.49
C ARG A 663 -10.16 -44.09 52.27
N SER A 664 -10.40 -43.13 53.16
CA SER A 664 -11.57 -43.08 54.06
C SER A 664 -12.48 -41.88 53.82
N ASP A 665 -12.27 -41.15 52.73
CA ASP A 665 -13.13 -40.09 52.22
C ASP A 665 -14.28 -40.68 51.38
N ASP A 666 -15.11 -39.83 50.80
CA ASP A 666 -16.33 -40.23 50.10
C ASP A 666 -16.07 -40.79 48.68
N VAL A 667 -14.87 -40.59 48.11
CA VAL A 667 -14.57 -41.06 46.73
C VAL A 667 -14.56 -42.59 46.63
N ASP A 668 -15.29 -43.11 45.66
CA ASP A 668 -15.44 -44.55 45.41
C ASP A 668 -14.20 -45.21 44.81
N ILE A 669 -13.35 -45.78 45.65
CA ILE A 669 -12.08 -46.39 45.25
C ILE A 669 -12.11 -47.90 45.45
N GLN A 670 -11.78 -48.65 44.40
CA GLN A 670 -11.67 -50.11 44.42
C GLN A 670 -10.32 -50.59 43.88
N ALA A 671 -9.97 -51.85 44.15
CA ALA A 671 -8.80 -52.47 43.54
C ALA A 671 -9.03 -52.64 42.03
N THR A 672 -8.07 -52.20 41.20
CA THR A 672 -8.17 -52.31 39.75
C THR A 672 -7.66 -53.65 39.25
N THR A 673 -8.30 -54.20 38.21
CA THR A 673 -7.75 -55.34 37.46
C THR A 673 -6.99 -54.91 36.21
N ASP A 674 -6.76 -53.60 36.01
CA ASP A 674 -5.95 -53.12 34.89
C ASP A 674 -4.48 -53.55 35.02
N THR A 675 -3.75 -53.44 33.93
CA THR A 675 -2.32 -53.78 33.89
C THR A 675 -1.52 -52.83 34.79
N GLY A 676 -0.81 -53.38 35.76
CA GLY A 676 -0.04 -52.62 36.76
C GLY A 676 -0.56 -52.75 38.20
N GLY A 677 -1.81 -53.22 38.37
CA GLY A 677 -2.46 -53.29 39.68
C GLY A 677 -2.69 -51.89 40.28
N GLY A 678 -2.95 -51.82 41.59
CA GLY A 678 -3.24 -50.56 42.29
C GLY A 678 -4.74 -50.37 42.54
N PHE A 679 -5.19 -49.13 42.50
CA PHE A 679 -6.60 -48.79 42.67
C PHE A 679 -7.13 -48.05 41.43
N ASN A 680 -8.45 -47.91 41.35
CA ASN A 680 -9.10 -47.01 40.41
C ASN A 680 -10.28 -46.34 41.11
N VAL A 681 -10.71 -45.20 40.60
CA VAL A 681 -11.98 -44.58 41.02
C VAL A 681 -13.10 -45.19 40.17
N GLY A 682 -14.10 -45.75 40.84
CA GLY A 682 -15.26 -46.37 40.21
C GLY A 682 -16.52 -45.54 40.43
N TRP A 683 -17.62 -45.97 39.80
CA TRP A 683 -18.95 -45.39 40.02
C TRP A 683 -19.05 -43.88 39.77
N VAL A 684 -18.15 -43.33 38.96
CA VAL A 684 -18.10 -41.89 38.70
C VAL A 684 -19.35 -41.45 37.94
N ASP A 685 -20.15 -40.61 38.60
CA ASP A 685 -21.44 -40.12 38.12
C ASP A 685 -21.37 -38.68 37.61
N ALA A 686 -22.46 -38.25 36.95
CA ALA A 686 -22.54 -36.92 36.36
C ALA A 686 -22.43 -35.81 37.44
N GLY A 687 -21.48 -34.90 37.27
CA GLY A 687 -21.23 -33.78 38.18
C GLY A 687 -20.07 -34.01 39.16
N GLU A 688 -19.48 -35.21 39.19
CA GLU A 688 -18.32 -35.53 40.01
C GLU A 688 -17.02 -35.08 39.37
N TRP A 689 -16.02 -34.80 40.20
CA TRP A 689 -14.69 -34.44 39.70
C TRP A 689 -13.57 -34.77 40.68
N LEU A 690 -12.38 -34.99 40.09
CA LEU A 690 -11.12 -35.18 40.80
C LEU A 690 -10.14 -34.11 40.34
N GLU A 691 -9.36 -33.56 41.26
CA GLU A 691 -8.39 -32.50 41.00
C GLU A 691 -7.00 -32.88 41.51
N TYR A 692 -6.00 -32.55 40.70
CA TYR A 692 -4.60 -32.91 40.86
C TYR A 692 -3.74 -31.66 40.70
N GLU A 693 -2.65 -31.55 41.45
CA GLU A 693 -1.61 -30.56 41.21
C GLU A 693 -0.42 -31.23 40.52
N PHE A 694 0.15 -30.56 39.53
CA PHE A 694 1.35 -31.02 38.85
C PHE A 694 2.25 -29.87 38.43
N PHE A 695 3.51 -30.19 38.12
CA PHE A 695 4.52 -29.21 37.73
C PHE A 695 5.09 -29.52 36.35
N LEU A 696 5.19 -28.50 35.49
CA LEU A 696 5.83 -28.57 34.18
C LEU A 696 7.15 -27.79 34.19
N GLU A 697 8.22 -28.44 33.78
CA GLU A 697 9.57 -27.85 33.82
C GLU A 697 9.83 -26.82 32.71
N SER A 698 9.13 -26.94 31.58
CA SER A 698 9.26 -26.05 30.43
C SER A 698 7.90 -25.86 29.75
N PRO A 699 7.61 -24.69 29.16
CA PRO A 699 6.44 -24.54 28.32
C PRO A 699 6.54 -25.50 27.14
N ASP A 700 5.46 -26.20 26.81
CA ASP A 700 5.42 -27.16 25.71
C ASP A 700 3.95 -27.45 25.31
N PHE A 701 3.74 -28.26 24.28
CA PHE A 701 2.42 -28.64 23.80
C PHE A 701 2.07 -30.06 24.19
N TYR A 702 0.88 -30.23 24.77
CA TYR A 702 0.50 -31.47 25.43
C TYR A 702 -0.76 -32.10 24.84
N ALA A 703 -0.80 -33.42 24.93
CA ALA A 703 -1.98 -34.26 24.84
C ALA A 703 -2.17 -35.01 26.17
N ALA A 704 -3.36 -35.54 26.40
CA ALA A 704 -3.66 -36.39 27.54
C ALA A 704 -4.23 -37.73 27.08
N ASP A 705 -3.68 -38.81 27.65
CA ASP A 705 -4.28 -40.12 27.60
C ASP A 705 -5.04 -40.38 28.89
N VAL A 706 -6.30 -40.81 28.79
CA VAL A 706 -7.20 -41.05 29.92
C VAL A 706 -7.66 -42.49 29.89
N ARG A 707 -7.40 -43.24 30.97
CA ARG A 707 -7.69 -44.67 31.08
C ARG A 707 -9.02 -44.89 31.79
N VAL A 708 -10.00 -45.38 31.05
CA VAL A 708 -11.41 -45.46 31.47
C VAL A 708 -12.04 -46.83 31.18
N ALA A 709 -13.07 -47.18 31.95
CA ALA A 709 -13.91 -48.35 31.73
C ALA A 709 -15.39 -48.03 32.00
N SER A 710 -16.30 -48.67 31.27
CA SER A 710 -17.74 -48.61 31.56
C SER A 710 -18.45 -49.83 30.96
N ASP A 711 -19.42 -50.39 31.67
CA ASP A 711 -20.33 -51.40 31.11
C ASP A 711 -21.55 -50.76 30.41
N GLN A 712 -21.61 -49.43 30.39
CA GLN A 712 -22.70 -48.65 29.80
C GLN A 712 -22.21 -47.73 28.69
N THR A 713 -23.13 -47.25 27.86
CA THR A 713 -22.86 -46.22 26.84
C THR A 713 -23.33 -44.86 27.34
N GLY A 714 -22.54 -43.81 27.10
CA GLY A 714 -22.98 -42.43 27.35
C GLY A 714 -22.26 -41.69 28.47
N GLY A 715 -21.15 -42.22 29.00
CA GLY A 715 -20.28 -41.46 29.90
C GLY A 715 -19.43 -40.44 29.14
N ALA A 716 -19.04 -39.35 29.80
CA ALA A 716 -18.16 -38.35 29.21
C ALA A 716 -17.37 -37.59 30.28
N LEU A 717 -16.08 -37.36 30.00
CA LEU A 717 -15.17 -36.57 30.83
C LEU A 717 -14.76 -35.28 30.12
N GLN A 718 -14.64 -34.18 30.85
CA GLN A 718 -14.02 -32.95 30.41
C GLN A 718 -12.77 -32.69 31.25
N LEU A 719 -11.64 -32.45 30.60
CA LEU A 719 -10.42 -32.03 31.29
C LEU A 719 -10.40 -30.51 31.43
N GLN A 720 -9.92 -30.03 32.56
CA GLN A 720 -9.70 -28.62 32.85
C GLN A 720 -8.28 -28.41 33.35
N ILE A 721 -7.57 -27.43 32.77
CA ILE A 721 -6.28 -26.97 33.29
C ILE A 721 -6.49 -25.56 33.86
N ASP A 722 -6.11 -25.36 35.12
CA ASP A 722 -6.25 -24.07 35.83
C ASP A 722 -7.68 -23.51 35.77
N GLY A 723 -8.65 -24.41 35.86
CA GLY A 723 -10.08 -24.11 35.80
C GLY A 723 -10.63 -23.82 34.40
N GLN A 724 -9.82 -23.90 33.34
CA GLN A 724 -10.27 -23.73 31.95
C GLN A 724 -10.44 -25.08 31.27
N ASN A 725 -11.55 -25.29 30.57
CA ASN A 725 -11.76 -26.51 29.77
C ASN A 725 -10.70 -26.59 28.67
N VAL A 726 -10.03 -27.75 28.58
CA VAL A 726 -9.04 -28.06 27.54
C VAL A 726 -9.44 -29.30 26.76
N GLY A 727 -9.13 -29.31 25.47
CA GLY A 727 -9.50 -30.41 24.57
C GLY A 727 -11.00 -30.62 24.40
N GLN A 728 -11.35 -31.57 23.54
CA GLN A 728 -12.74 -32.00 23.40
C GLN A 728 -13.14 -32.95 24.53
N ALA A 729 -14.44 -32.97 24.87
CA ALA A 729 -15.00 -33.90 25.83
C ALA A 729 -14.74 -35.35 25.40
N ILE A 730 -14.19 -36.14 26.32
CA ILE A 730 -13.81 -37.53 26.11
C ILE A 730 -15.05 -38.40 26.32
N THR A 731 -15.64 -38.88 25.22
CA THR A 731 -16.78 -39.80 25.28
C THR A 731 -16.33 -41.22 25.63
N VAL A 732 -16.97 -41.80 26.65
CA VAL A 732 -16.76 -43.15 27.15
C VAL A 732 -17.98 -44.01 26.81
N GLY A 733 -17.81 -44.90 25.83
CA GLY A 733 -18.80 -45.92 25.47
C GLY A 733 -18.63 -47.19 26.30
N ASN A 734 -19.46 -48.21 26.02
CA ASN A 734 -19.33 -49.51 26.66
C ASN A 734 -18.00 -50.16 26.25
N THR A 735 -17.13 -50.41 27.24
CA THR A 735 -15.79 -50.99 27.07
C THR A 735 -15.77 -52.51 27.25
N GLY A 736 -16.91 -53.13 27.53
CA GLY A 736 -17.08 -54.56 27.77
C GLY A 736 -17.16 -54.95 29.26
N GLY A 737 -17.23 -53.97 30.17
CA GLY A 737 -17.39 -54.17 31.61
C GLY A 737 -16.69 -53.10 32.46
N TRP A 738 -17.05 -53.01 33.75
CA TRP A 738 -16.53 -52.01 34.71
C TRP A 738 -15.02 -52.08 34.97
N GLN A 739 -14.37 -53.17 34.58
CA GLN A 739 -12.93 -53.37 34.71
C GLN A 739 -12.30 -53.75 33.36
N ALA A 740 -13.03 -53.52 32.25
CA ALA A 740 -12.52 -53.68 30.90
C ALA A 740 -11.98 -52.32 30.41
N TRP A 741 -10.67 -52.13 30.51
CA TRP A 741 -10.05 -50.81 30.40
C TRP A 741 -9.66 -50.43 28.97
N THR A 742 -10.01 -49.20 28.57
CA THR A 742 -9.62 -48.58 27.30
C THR A 742 -8.94 -47.24 27.54
N THR A 743 -8.04 -46.85 26.65
CA THR A 743 -7.37 -45.54 26.71
C THR A 743 -7.99 -44.62 25.66
N LYS A 744 -8.33 -43.41 26.05
CA LYS A 744 -8.82 -42.35 25.18
C LYS A 744 -7.80 -41.22 25.15
N ASN A 745 -7.53 -40.64 23.99
CA ASN A 745 -6.63 -39.51 23.87
C ASN A 745 -7.41 -38.22 23.61
N THR A 746 -6.90 -37.08 24.08
CA THR A 746 -7.38 -35.75 23.73
C THR A 746 -6.22 -34.76 23.66
N LEU A 747 -6.32 -33.75 22.80
CA LEU A 747 -5.33 -32.66 22.74
C LEU A 747 -5.60 -31.66 23.85
N ILE A 748 -4.54 -31.22 24.55
CA ILE A 748 -4.65 -30.22 25.62
C ILE A 748 -4.31 -28.84 25.07
N GLY A 749 -3.19 -28.72 24.34
CA GLY A 749 -2.70 -27.45 23.81
C GLY A 749 -1.39 -27.01 24.47
N ASP A 750 -1.06 -25.73 24.30
CA ASP A 750 0.10 -25.10 24.93
C ASP A 750 -0.10 -24.95 26.44
N LEU A 751 0.86 -25.46 27.22
CA LEU A 751 0.94 -25.24 28.66
C LEU A 751 2.24 -24.50 28.99
N SER A 752 2.18 -23.57 29.93
CA SER A 752 3.35 -22.86 30.43
C SER A 752 4.22 -23.75 31.32
N ALA A 753 5.45 -23.32 31.61
CA ALA A 753 6.19 -23.90 32.75
C ALA A 753 5.60 -23.43 34.07
N GLY A 754 5.71 -24.26 35.11
CA GLY A 754 5.24 -23.95 36.46
C GLY A 754 4.24 -24.97 37.00
N THR A 755 3.66 -24.64 38.15
CA THR A 755 2.62 -25.45 38.79
C THR A 755 1.28 -25.21 38.12
N HIS A 756 0.58 -26.30 37.80
CA HIS A 756 -0.74 -26.33 37.18
C HIS A 756 -1.68 -27.23 37.97
N THR A 757 -2.98 -26.98 37.81
CA THR A 757 -4.03 -27.87 38.33
C THR A 757 -4.73 -28.58 37.19
N LEU A 758 -4.88 -29.89 37.28
CA LEU A 758 -5.73 -30.69 36.40
C LEU A 758 -7.00 -31.06 37.14
N ARG A 759 -8.17 -30.73 36.58
CA ARG A 759 -9.45 -31.29 37.01
C ARG A 759 -10.05 -32.18 35.94
N VAL A 760 -10.44 -33.39 36.35
CA VAL A 760 -11.17 -34.36 35.53
C VAL A 760 -12.63 -34.28 35.95
N TYR A 761 -13.47 -33.66 35.12
CA TYR A 761 -14.89 -33.44 35.40
C TYR A 761 -15.77 -34.43 34.64
N ALA A 762 -16.61 -35.17 35.34
CA ALA A 762 -17.57 -36.09 34.73
C ALA A 762 -18.82 -35.32 34.29
N GLN A 763 -18.94 -35.09 32.98
CA GLN A 763 -20.15 -34.51 32.38
C GLN A 763 -21.32 -35.49 32.41
N SER A 764 -21.02 -36.78 32.32
CA SER A 764 -21.98 -37.88 32.40
C SER A 764 -21.29 -39.16 32.86
N GLY A 765 -22.02 -39.98 33.61
CA GLY A 765 -21.62 -41.32 34.06
C GLY A 765 -22.73 -42.34 33.81
N PRO A 766 -22.62 -43.56 34.33
CA PRO A 766 -21.53 -44.05 35.18
C PRO A 766 -20.29 -44.52 34.39
N LEU A 767 -19.10 -44.23 34.90
CA LEU A 767 -17.80 -44.69 34.36
C LEU A 767 -16.77 -44.94 35.47
N ASN A 768 -15.69 -45.64 35.15
CA ASN A 768 -14.53 -45.81 36.01
C ASN A 768 -13.31 -45.11 35.39
N LEU A 769 -12.46 -44.51 36.22
CA LEU A 769 -11.22 -43.83 35.85
C LEU A 769 -10.04 -44.48 36.59
N ASN A 770 -8.98 -44.82 35.84
CA ASN A 770 -7.76 -45.40 36.42
C ASN A 770 -6.62 -44.38 36.48
N TRP A 771 -6.32 -43.69 35.38
CA TRP A 771 -5.26 -42.68 35.37
C TRP A 771 -5.43 -41.69 34.21
N VAL A 772 -4.80 -40.52 34.36
CA VAL A 772 -4.56 -39.54 33.31
C VAL A 772 -3.06 -39.40 33.09
N GLU A 773 -2.60 -39.45 31.85
CA GLU A 773 -1.19 -39.33 31.49
C GLU A 773 -1.01 -38.15 30.53
N LEU A 774 -0.31 -37.10 31.00
CA LEU A 774 0.05 -35.96 30.16
C LEU A 774 1.31 -36.27 29.36
N LYS A 775 1.24 -36.02 28.05
CA LYS A 775 2.31 -36.31 27.09
C LYS A 775 2.62 -35.07 26.27
N ARG A 776 3.91 -34.73 26.18
CA ARG A 776 4.37 -33.78 25.16
C ARG A 776 4.05 -34.36 23.78
N THR A 777 3.54 -33.52 22.90
CA THR A 777 3.28 -33.87 21.51
C THR A 777 3.61 -32.68 20.62
N THR A 778 3.88 -32.95 19.36
CA THR A 778 3.96 -31.91 18.35
C THR A 778 2.56 -31.67 17.75
N PRO A 779 2.13 -30.42 17.52
CA PRO A 779 0.96 -30.11 16.72
C PRO A 779 1.19 -30.56 15.28
N ALA A 780 0.11 -30.63 14.50
CA ALA A 780 0.27 -30.82 13.05
C ALA A 780 1.10 -29.65 12.50
N PRO A 781 2.14 -29.92 11.70
CA PRO A 781 3.01 -28.87 11.18
C PRO A 781 2.21 -27.89 10.31
N ALA A 782 2.56 -26.61 10.36
CA ALA A 782 2.07 -25.63 9.41
C ALA A 782 2.36 -26.14 7.99
N THR A 783 1.34 -26.17 7.14
CA THR A 783 1.44 -26.55 5.74
C THR A 783 0.86 -25.44 4.89
N SER A 784 1.69 -24.90 4.01
CA SER A 784 1.41 -23.79 3.12
C SER A 784 0.84 -24.28 1.78
N CYS A 785 -0.17 -23.58 1.27
CA CYS A 785 -0.67 -23.71 -0.09
C CYS A 785 -1.55 -22.51 -0.41
N PHE A 786 -1.72 -22.21 -1.69
CA PHE A 786 -2.62 -21.17 -2.13
C PHE A 786 -3.06 -21.32 -3.59
N ASN A 787 -4.16 -20.63 -3.92
CA ASN A 787 -4.65 -20.44 -5.28
C ASN A 787 -4.42 -18.99 -5.74
N ILE A 788 -4.24 -18.81 -7.05
CA ILE A 788 -4.11 -17.51 -7.71
C ILE A 788 -5.28 -17.33 -8.68
N ALA A 789 -5.88 -16.14 -8.69
CA ALA A 789 -6.68 -15.63 -9.79
C ALA A 789 -6.05 -14.32 -10.30
N GLU A 790 -5.94 -14.17 -11.61
CA GLU A 790 -5.20 -13.07 -12.26
C GLU A 790 -6.17 -12.18 -13.05
N ASP A 791 -6.00 -10.87 -12.94
CA ASP A 791 -6.65 -9.85 -13.78
C ASP A 791 -5.61 -8.78 -14.16
N ARG A 792 -5.06 -8.92 -15.37
CA ARG A 792 -3.96 -8.08 -15.90
C ARG A 792 -2.74 -8.00 -14.98
N LEU A 793 -2.61 -6.87 -14.28
CA LEU A 793 -1.54 -6.55 -13.36
C LEU A 793 -1.89 -6.98 -11.92
N ASN A 794 -3.15 -7.34 -11.67
CA ASN A 794 -3.63 -7.72 -10.36
C ASN A 794 -3.62 -9.23 -10.19
N VAL A 795 -3.18 -9.68 -9.02
CA VAL A 795 -3.33 -11.05 -8.55
C VAL A 795 -4.18 -11.06 -7.29
N HIS A 796 -5.13 -11.98 -7.24
CA HIS A 796 -5.94 -12.29 -6.06
C HIS A 796 -5.50 -13.66 -5.53
N LEU A 797 -5.14 -13.70 -4.25
CA LEU A 797 -4.52 -14.86 -3.62
C LEU A 797 -5.37 -15.38 -2.47
N ASP A 798 -5.51 -16.70 -2.40
CA ASP A 798 -6.31 -17.39 -1.39
C ASP A 798 -5.57 -18.59 -0.78
N ALA A 799 -5.30 -18.53 0.53
CA ALA A 799 -4.61 -19.55 1.33
C ALA A 799 -5.56 -20.45 2.16
N HIS A 800 -6.86 -20.52 1.87
CA HIS A 800 -7.80 -21.35 2.65
C HIS A 800 -7.53 -22.86 2.59
N CYS A 801 -6.67 -23.32 1.69
CA CYS A 801 -6.27 -24.74 1.62
C CYS A 801 -5.21 -25.12 2.68
N THR A 802 -4.64 -24.15 3.40
CA THR A 802 -3.56 -24.35 4.40
C THR A 802 -3.99 -25.23 5.58
N ALA A 803 -3.03 -25.92 6.21
CA ALA A 803 -3.29 -26.80 7.35
C ALA A 803 -2.34 -26.51 8.52
N GLY A 804 -2.84 -26.61 9.76
CA GLY A 804 -2.09 -26.31 10.99
C GLY A 804 -2.98 -25.70 12.06
N SER A 805 -2.39 -25.27 13.19
CA SER A 805 -3.13 -24.65 14.30
C SER A 805 -2.50 -23.30 14.66
N ASN A 806 -3.32 -22.26 14.89
CA ASN A 806 -2.88 -20.89 15.19
C ASN A 806 -1.91 -20.30 14.13
N LEU A 807 -2.29 -20.40 12.86
CA LEU A 807 -1.44 -20.01 11.74
C LEU A 807 -1.36 -18.48 11.54
N GLN A 808 -0.17 -18.01 11.19
CA GLN A 808 0.14 -16.69 10.68
C GLN A 808 0.47 -16.80 9.18
N TYR A 809 0.08 -15.79 8.41
CA TYR A 809 0.20 -15.77 6.95
C TYR A 809 1.02 -14.56 6.52
N ASN A 810 2.07 -14.80 5.75
CA ASN A 810 2.91 -13.76 5.14
C ASN A 810 3.07 -14.03 3.65
N TRP A 811 2.61 -13.10 2.83
CA TRP A 811 2.72 -13.11 1.37
C TRP A 811 3.90 -12.23 0.96
N ASP A 812 4.73 -12.75 0.07
CA ASP A 812 5.70 -12.00 -0.72
C ASP A 812 5.28 -12.10 -2.18
N PHE A 813 5.10 -10.98 -2.85
CA PHE A 813 4.64 -10.97 -4.23
C PHE A 813 5.77 -11.09 -5.26
N GLY A 814 7.03 -11.11 -4.82
CA GLY A 814 8.20 -11.24 -5.69
C GLY A 814 8.62 -9.93 -6.38
N ASP A 815 8.00 -8.80 -6.03
CA ASP A 815 8.30 -7.45 -6.53
C ASP A 815 8.70 -6.47 -5.41
N GLY A 816 9.00 -7.01 -4.23
CA GLY A 816 9.36 -6.24 -3.02
C GLY A 816 8.17 -5.85 -2.15
N ASN A 817 6.92 -6.07 -2.58
CA ASN A 817 5.74 -5.88 -1.76
C ASN A 817 5.34 -7.15 -1.01
N SER A 818 4.68 -6.98 0.14
CA SER A 818 4.20 -8.08 0.97
C SER A 818 2.82 -7.78 1.57
N ALA A 819 2.13 -8.83 2.01
CA ALA A 819 0.85 -8.70 2.71
C ALA A 819 0.70 -9.78 3.78
N THR A 820 -0.31 -9.64 4.64
CA THR A 820 -0.66 -10.65 5.65
C THR A 820 -2.14 -11.01 5.55
N GLY A 821 -2.50 -12.16 6.10
CA GLY A 821 -3.88 -12.66 6.13
C GLY A 821 -4.14 -13.82 5.17
N VAL A 822 -5.27 -14.50 5.35
CA VAL A 822 -5.60 -15.73 4.62
C VAL A 822 -5.92 -15.48 3.13
N ALA A 823 -6.31 -14.26 2.77
CA ALA A 823 -6.52 -13.83 1.39
C ALA A 823 -6.02 -12.39 1.21
N THR A 824 -5.47 -12.10 0.04
CA THR A 824 -4.94 -10.77 -0.30
C THR A 824 -5.05 -10.50 -1.80
N SER A 825 -4.76 -9.27 -2.21
CA SER A 825 -4.64 -8.90 -3.63
C SER A 825 -3.44 -7.97 -3.81
N HIS A 826 -2.81 -8.02 -4.97
CA HIS A 826 -1.60 -7.24 -5.28
C HIS A 826 -1.55 -6.83 -6.74
N SER A 827 -1.03 -5.64 -7.02
CA SER A 827 -0.89 -5.08 -8.36
C SER A 827 0.59 -4.92 -8.72
N TYR A 828 1.00 -5.44 -9.88
CA TYR A 828 2.36 -5.32 -10.39
C TYR A 828 2.51 -4.10 -11.32
N TYR A 829 3.62 -3.39 -11.21
CA TYR A 829 3.85 -2.13 -11.93
C TYR A 829 4.95 -2.21 -12.99
N THR A 830 5.47 -3.40 -13.29
CA THR A 830 6.40 -3.65 -14.40
C THR A 830 6.07 -4.98 -15.08
N SER A 831 6.41 -5.14 -16.38
CA SER A 831 6.34 -6.46 -17.04
C SER A 831 7.34 -7.36 -16.33
N GLY A 832 6.91 -8.55 -15.93
CA GLY A 832 7.81 -9.45 -15.26
C GLY A 832 7.18 -10.80 -14.97
N THR A 833 8.04 -11.77 -14.72
CA THR A 833 7.62 -12.99 -14.04
C THR A 833 8.00 -12.85 -12.57
N TYR A 834 6.99 -12.84 -11.72
CA TYR A 834 7.12 -12.66 -10.28
C TYR A 834 6.88 -13.99 -9.58
N THR A 835 7.66 -14.28 -8.54
CA THR A 835 7.48 -15.48 -7.73
C THR A 835 6.73 -15.10 -6.47
N ILE A 836 5.41 -15.35 -6.47
CA ILE A 836 4.57 -15.18 -5.29
C ILE A 836 4.90 -16.29 -4.32
N THR A 837 5.21 -15.92 -3.08
CA THR A 837 5.59 -16.83 -2.00
C THR A 837 4.69 -16.61 -0.80
N LEU A 838 3.92 -17.64 -0.45
CA LEU A 838 3.19 -17.70 0.81
C LEU A 838 4.05 -18.42 1.85
N THR A 839 4.33 -17.75 2.95
CA THR A 839 4.88 -18.37 4.16
C THR A 839 3.79 -18.47 5.22
N VAL A 840 3.55 -19.69 5.71
CA VAL A 840 2.62 -19.98 6.80
C VAL A 840 3.41 -20.47 7.99
N SER A 841 3.24 -19.84 9.14
CA SER A 841 3.93 -20.21 10.37
C SER A 841 2.97 -20.39 11.54
N ASP A 842 3.32 -21.25 12.47
CA ASP A 842 2.80 -21.23 13.83
C ASP A 842 3.95 -20.90 14.81
N THR A 843 3.72 -21.05 16.12
CA THR A 843 4.76 -20.76 17.14
C THR A 843 6.03 -21.63 17.04
N ARG A 844 6.03 -22.69 16.21
CA ARG A 844 7.01 -23.78 16.25
C ARG A 844 7.45 -24.27 14.87
N THR A 845 6.63 -24.14 13.84
CA THR A 845 6.90 -24.60 12.48
C THR A 845 6.54 -23.53 11.47
N THR A 846 7.29 -23.51 10.37
CA THR A 846 7.05 -22.63 9.23
C THR A 846 7.14 -23.48 7.97
N ASP A 847 6.23 -23.24 7.04
CA ASP A 847 6.24 -23.83 5.71
C ASP A 847 5.98 -22.76 4.65
N THR A 848 6.52 -22.98 3.46
CA THR A 848 6.50 -21.99 2.38
C THR A 848 6.10 -22.65 1.05
N SER A 849 5.20 -21.97 0.33
CA SER A 849 4.76 -22.37 -1.01
C SER A 849 5.01 -21.20 -1.95
N SER A 850 5.50 -21.50 -3.15
CA SER A 850 5.75 -20.49 -4.17
C SER A 850 5.12 -20.88 -5.50
N GLN A 851 4.59 -19.89 -6.22
CA GLN A 851 4.08 -20.02 -7.59
C GLN A 851 4.53 -18.80 -8.39
N GLN A 852 4.79 -18.99 -9.70
CA GLN A 852 5.14 -17.89 -10.59
C GLN A 852 3.89 -17.34 -11.27
N VAL A 853 3.82 -16.01 -11.35
CA VAL A 853 2.86 -15.28 -12.20
C VAL A 853 3.63 -14.45 -13.22
N THR A 854 3.17 -14.42 -14.46
CA THR A 854 3.72 -13.52 -15.49
C THR A 854 2.71 -12.42 -15.75
N VAL A 855 3.09 -11.18 -15.50
CA VAL A 855 2.30 -9.99 -15.82
C VAL A 855 3.03 -9.18 -16.89
N ASP A 856 2.29 -8.68 -17.88
CA ASP A 856 2.85 -7.98 -19.03
C ASP A 856 2.31 -6.55 -19.16
N PHE A 857 3.24 -5.61 -19.20
CA PHE A 857 3.16 -4.17 -19.44
C PHE A 857 3.29 -3.80 -20.92
N SER A 858 3.09 -4.72 -21.86
CA SER A 858 3.06 -4.35 -23.28
C SER A 858 2.05 -3.22 -23.48
N ALA A 859 2.52 -2.11 -24.08
CA ALA A 859 1.67 -0.98 -24.41
C ALA A 859 0.42 -1.51 -25.13
N PRO A 860 -0.79 -1.09 -24.70
CA PRO A 860 -2.02 -1.67 -25.22
C PRO A 860 -2.03 -1.55 -26.75
N ALA A 861 -2.21 -2.64 -27.50
CA ALA A 861 -2.13 -2.57 -28.96
C ALA A 861 -3.29 -1.78 -29.58
N GLY A 862 -4.34 -1.53 -28.80
CA GLY A 862 -5.49 -0.70 -29.14
C GLY A 862 -6.40 -0.44 -27.93
N PRO A 863 -7.55 0.22 -28.15
CA PRO A 863 -8.52 0.51 -27.09
C PRO A 863 -9.08 -0.73 -26.41
N VAL A 864 -9.08 -1.91 -27.07
CA VAL A 864 -9.62 -3.14 -26.47
C VAL A 864 -8.65 -3.74 -25.47
N ASP A 865 -7.35 -3.75 -25.76
CA ASP A 865 -6.34 -4.16 -24.77
C ASP A 865 -6.35 -3.25 -23.54
N PHE A 866 -6.60 -1.95 -23.74
CA PHE A 866 -6.63 -0.98 -22.66
C PHE A 866 -7.88 -1.12 -21.78
N TYR A 867 -9.07 -1.05 -22.38
CA TYR A 867 -10.35 -1.02 -21.65
C TYR A 867 -10.91 -2.41 -21.34
N GLY A 868 -10.58 -3.45 -22.10
CA GLY A 868 -11.11 -4.80 -21.92
C GLY A 868 -12.57 -4.94 -22.32
N GLU A 869 -13.27 -5.89 -21.73
CA GLU A 869 -14.70 -6.01 -21.95
C GLU A 869 -15.42 -4.72 -21.50
N LEU A 870 -16.38 -4.23 -22.29
CA LEU A 870 -17.16 -3.06 -21.90
C LEU A 870 -18.35 -3.49 -21.03
N MET A 871 -18.42 -2.93 -19.82
CA MET A 871 -19.38 -3.31 -18.79
C MET A 871 -20.22 -2.13 -18.31
N VAL A 872 -21.53 -2.30 -18.21
CA VAL A 872 -22.42 -1.30 -17.62
C VAL A 872 -22.19 -1.22 -16.10
N ASN A 873 -21.90 -0.01 -15.61
CA ASN A 873 -21.86 0.31 -14.19
C ASN A 873 -22.68 1.58 -13.93
N GLY A 874 -23.83 1.42 -13.27
CA GLY A 874 -24.79 2.50 -13.08
C GLY A 874 -25.31 3.05 -14.41
N ASN A 875 -25.11 4.34 -14.66
CA ASN A 875 -25.50 5.00 -15.92
C ASN A 875 -24.35 5.17 -16.92
N ARG A 876 -23.22 4.50 -16.71
CA ARG A 876 -22.04 4.57 -17.58
C ARG A 876 -21.64 3.19 -18.07
N ILE A 877 -20.87 3.18 -19.15
CA ILE A 877 -20.14 2.01 -19.64
C ILE A 877 -18.70 2.18 -19.17
N HIS A 878 -18.15 1.17 -18.53
CA HIS A 878 -16.79 1.13 -18.02
C HIS A 878 -15.98 0.09 -18.80
N GLY A 879 -14.68 0.30 -18.91
CA GLY A 879 -13.79 -0.79 -19.33
C GLY A 879 -13.52 -1.69 -18.14
N GLU A 880 -13.82 -2.99 -18.23
CA GLU A 880 -13.62 -4.00 -17.20
C GLU A 880 -12.20 -3.92 -16.62
N LYS A 881 -11.20 -3.94 -17.51
CA LYS A 881 -9.79 -3.80 -17.19
C LYS A 881 -9.50 -2.52 -16.39
N THR A 882 -10.04 -1.39 -16.83
CA THR A 882 -9.73 -0.07 -16.23
C THR A 882 -10.54 0.27 -14.97
N GLY A 883 -11.71 -0.34 -14.78
CA GLY A 883 -12.67 0.07 -13.75
C GLY A 883 -13.32 1.45 -13.97
N GLU A 884 -12.88 2.22 -14.96
CA GLU A 884 -13.28 3.62 -15.21
C GLU A 884 -14.25 3.77 -16.40
N PRO A 885 -15.05 4.86 -16.46
CA PRO A 885 -15.94 5.13 -17.58
C PRO A 885 -15.19 5.18 -18.92
N ALA A 886 -15.57 4.29 -19.84
CA ALA A 886 -15.03 4.20 -21.19
C ALA A 886 -15.87 5.04 -22.17
N GLN A 887 -15.20 5.67 -23.13
CA GLN A 887 -15.86 6.37 -24.22
C GLN A 887 -15.12 6.07 -25.53
N VAL A 888 -15.63 5.11 -26.30
CA VAL A 888 -15.06 4.68 -27.58
C VAL A 888 -15.78 5.34 -28.75
N ARG A 889 -15.01 5.82 -29.72
CA ARG A 889 -15.52 6.66 -30.82
C ARG A 889 -15.20 6.08 -32.18
N GLY A 890 -16.18 6.14 -33.08
CA GLY A 890 -16.09 5.34 -34.30
C GLY A 890 -16.90 5.80 -35.49
N MET A 891 -16.83 4.96 -36.52
CA MET A 891 -17.58 5.11 -37.77
C MET A 891 -18.46 3.88 -38.00
N SER A 892 -19.64 4.10 -38.57
CA SER A 892 -20.52 3.05 -39.05
C SER A 892 -20.33 2.81 -40.55
N PHE A 893 -20.35 1.54 -40.94
CA PHE A 893 -20.66 1.17 -42.32
C PHE A 893 -22.10 1.59 -42.66
N PHE A 894 -22.35 1.86 -43.93
CA PHE A 894 -23.71 1.91 -44.46
C PHE A 894 -24.29 0.50 -44.57
N TRP A 895 -25.60 0.38 -44.78
CA TRP A 895 -26.31 -0.89 -45.00
C TRP A 895 -25.53 -1.84 -45.90
N SER A 896 -25.38 -3.08 -45.45
CA SER A 896 -24.61 -4.14 -46.15
C SER A 896 -25.26 -4.63 -47.46
N ASN A 897 -26.51 -4.23 -47.73
CA ASN A 897 -27.39 -4.82 -48.73
C ASN A 897 -26.75 -4.92 -50.13
N THR A 898 -26.85 -6.11 -50.72
CA THR A 898 -26.37 -6.36 -52.08
C THR A 898 -27.21 -5.59 -53.11
N GLY A 899 -26.53 -4.93 -54.05
CA GLY A 899 -27.15 -4.18 -55.15
C GLY A 899 -27.45 -2.71 -54.82
N TRP A 900 -27.08 -2.24 -53.62
CA TRP A 900 -27.29 -0.86 -53.18
C TRP A 900 -26.08 0.05 -53.46
N GLY A 901 -24.97 -0.54 -53.92
CA GLY A 901 -23.73 0.14 -54.32
C GLY A 901 -22.79 0.47 -53.15
N GLN A 902 -23.22 0.28 -51.91
CA GLN A 902 -22.42 0.56 -50.70
C GLN A 902 -21.76 -0.69 -50.12
N GLU A 903 -22.18 -1.89 -50.55
CA GLU A 903 -21.54 -3.17 -50.20
C GLU A 903 -20.06 -3.23 -50.61
N LYS A 904 -19.63 -2.38 -51.55
CA LYS A 904 -18.23 -2.24 -51.98
C LYS A 904 -17.28 -1.83 -50.84
N TRP A 905 -17.79 -1.16 -49.81
CA TRP A 905 -17.00 -0.71 -48.66
C TRP A 905 -16.79 -1.81 -47.62
N TRP A 906 -17.60 -2.88 -47.62
CA TRP A 906 -17.55 -3.93 -46.60
C TRP A 906 -16.36 -4.89 -46.81
N ASN A 907 -15.17 -4.44 -46.45
CA ASN A 907 -13.92 -5.20 -46.54
C ASN A 907 -12.89 -4.75 -45.48
N ALA A 908 -11.91 -5.61 -45.21
CA ALA A 908 -10.85 -5.37 -44.23
C ALA A 908 -10.06 -4.07 -44.50
N SER A 909 -9.73 -3.76 -45.75
CA SER A 909 -8.98 -2.55 -46.09
C SER A 909 -9.71 -1.25 -45.75
N THR A 910 -11.05 -1.30 -45.71
CA THR A 910 -11.85 -0.14 -45.28
C THR A 910 -11.78 0.03 -43.77
N VAL A 911 -11.74 -1.07 -43.00
CA VAL A 911 -11.49 -1.03 -41.54
C VAL A 911 -10.08 -0.50 -41.27
N ASP A 912 -9.06 -1.00 -41.98
CA ASP A 912 -7.68 -0.50 -41.87
C ASP A 912 -7.63 1.01 -42.09
N ARG A 913 -8.31 1.49 -43.13
CA ARG A 913 -8.38 2.91 -43.43
C ARG A 913 -9.03 3.72 -42.29
N MET A 914 -10.12 3.23 -41.70
CA MET A 914 -10.75 3.91 -40.56
C MET A 914 -9.81 3.99 -39.36
N VAL A 915 -9.08 2.91 -39.06
CA VAL A 915 -8.14 2.86 -37.93
C VAL A 915 -6.91 3.73 -38.21
N ASP A 916 -6.35 3.66 -39.41
CA ASP A 916 -5.08 4.30 -39.75
C ASP A 916 -5.24 5.77 -40.11
N GLU A 917 -6.28 6.13 -40.87
CA GLU A 917 -6.50 7.51 -41.32
C GLU A 917 -7.43 8.28 -40.38
N PHE A 918 -8.50 7.65 -39.89
CA PHE A 918 -9.51 8.33 -39.06
C PHE A 918 -9.30 8.10 -37.56
N LYS A 919 -8.38 7.20 -37.18
CA LYS A 919 -8.00 6.92 -35.79
C LYS A 919 -9.15 6.42 -34.92
N VAL A 920 -10.13 5.74 -35.52
CA VAL A 920 -11.29 5.20 -34.79
C VAL A 920 -10.88 4.19 -33.72
N GLU A 921 -11.70 4.10 -32.68
CA GLU A 921 -11.61 3.12 -31.59
C GLU A 921 -12.71 2.06 -31.72
N LEU A 922 -13.69 2.33 -32.57
CA LEU A 922 -14.91 1.55 -32.78
C LEU A 922 -15.30 1.54 -34.26
N VAL A 923 -15.80 0.41 -34.74
CA VAL A 923 -16.44 0.29 -36.05
C VAL A 923 -17.82 -0.36 -35.90
N ARG A 924 -18.85 0.17 -36.55
CA ARG A 924 -20.20 -0.42 -36.52
C ARG A 924 -20.52 -1.11 -37.84
N GLY A 925 -20.78 -2.41 -37.79
CA GLY A 925 -21.22 -3.23 -38.92
C GLY A 925 -22.75 -3.29 -39.00
N ALA A 926 -23.36 -2.27 -39.61
CA ALA A 926 -24.80 -2.16 -39.83
C ALA A 926 -25.31 -3.16 -40.90
N MET A 927 -25.46 -4.43 -40.50
CA MET A 927 -25.85 -5.50 -41.41
C MET A 927 -27.36 -5.45 -41.65
N GLY A 928 -27.77 -5.01 -42.84
CA GLY A 928 -29.19 -4.99 -43.20
C GLY A 928 -29.77 -6.40 -43.22
N THR A 929 -31.00 -6.58 -42.72
CA THR A 929 -31.53 -7.93 -42.45
C THR A 929 -32.68 -8.32 -43.38
N ASP A 930 -33.85 -7.69 -43.25
CA ASP A 930 -35.11 -8.07 -43.89
C ASP A 930 -35.43 -7.25 -45.16
N GLU A 931 -34.75 -6.13 -45.38
CA GLU A 931 -34.86 -5.36 -46.62
C GLU A 931 -34.22 -6.06 -47.82
N GLY A 932 -34.62 -5.67 -49.04
CA GLY A 932 -34.13 -6.28 -50.27
C GLY A 932 -32.60 -6.22 -50.38
N GLY A 933 -31.97 -7.40 -50.50
CA GLY A 933 -30.52 -7.56 -50.53
C GLY A 933 -29.84 -7.70 -49.17
N GLY A 934 -30.60 -7.62 -48.07
CA GLY A 934 -30.14 -7.87 -46.69
C GLY A 934 -29.95 -9.36 -46.38
N TYR A 935 -29.49 -9.68 -45.17
CA TYR A 935 -29.08 -11.02 -44.73
C TYR A 935 -30.13 -12.11 -44.95
N LEU A 936 -31.42 -11.83 -44.73
CA LEU A 936 -32.50 -12.81 -44.92
C LEU A 936 -32.75 -13.14 -46.40
N HIS A 937 -32.31 -12.27 -47.32
CA HIS A 937 -32.40 -12.47 -48.78
C HIS A 937 -31.08 -12.89 -49.41
N ASP A 938 -29.95 -12.52 -48.80
CA ASP A 938 -28.60 -12.79 -49.26
C ASP A 938 -27.66 -13.06 -48.09
N ALA A 939 -27.38 -14.34 -47.86
CA ALA A 939 -26.50 -14.80 -46.79
C ALA A 939 -25.05 -14.29 -46.90
N SER A 940 -24.62 -13.76 -48.06
CA SER A 940 -23.26 -13.19 -48.22
C SER A 940 -23.02 -11.97 -47.34
N ASN A 941 -24.07 -11.29 -46.87
CA ASN A 941 -23.98 -10.21 -45.89
C ASN A 941 -23.31 -10.66 -44.58
N LYS A 942 -23.57 -11.89 -44.13
CA LYS A 942 -22.90 -12.43 -42.93
C LYS A 942 -21.40 -12.54 -43.15
N ALA A 943 -20.95 -13.00 -44.33
CA ALA A 943 -19.52 -13.09 -44.64
C ALA A 943 -18.85 -11.70 -44.69
N ARG A 944 -19.56 -10.68 -45.18
CA ARG A 944 -19.09 -9.29 -45.14
C ARG A 944 -18.93 -8.78 -43.71
N LEU A 945 -19.91 -9.05 -42.85
CA LEU A 945 -19.84 -8.70 -41.43
C LEU A 945 -18.69 -9.43 -40.72
N GLN A 946 -18.52 -10.72 -40.95
CA GLN A 946 -17.40 -11.50 -40.39
C GLN A 946 -16.05 -10.90 -40.78
N ALA A 947 -15.87 -10.49 -42.05
CA ALA A 947 -14.64 -9.83 -42.49
C ALA A 947 -14.38 -8.49 -41.77
N VAL A 948 -15.43 -7.74 -41.43
CA VAL A 948 -15.32 -6.50 -40.65
C VAL A 948 -14.97 -6.82 -39.19
N VAL A 949 -15.64 -7.79 -38.57
CA VAL A 949 -15.40 -8.22 -37.19
C VAL A 949 -13.98 -8.75 -37.01
N GLU A 950 -13.55 -9.65 -37.88
CA GLU A 950 -12.21 -10.25 -37.86
C GLU A 950 -11.13 -9.17 -38.03
N GLN A 951 -11.36 -8.18 -38.90
CA GLN A 951 -10.40 -7.09 -39.07
C GLN A 951 -10.39 -6.14 -37.88
N ALA A 952 -11.54 -5.83 -37.27
CA ALA A 952 -11.60 -5.00 -36.07
C ALA A 952 -10.84 -5.66 -34.90
N ILE A 953 -11.02 -6.97 -34.72
CA ILE A 953 -10.26 -7.79 -33.75
C ILE A 953 -8.77 -7.71 -34.06
N ALA A 954 -8.37 -7.95 -35.30
CA ALA A 954 -6.96 -7.89 -35.72
C ALA A 954 -6.32 -6.50 -35.56
N ARG A 955 -7.11 -5.43 -35.63
CA ARG A 955 -6.67 -4.04 -35.42
C ARG A 955 -6.87 -3.54 -33.99
N ASN A 956 -7.30 -4.42 -33.07
CA ASN A 956 -7.52 -4.12 -31.66
C ASN A 956 -8.51 -2.97 -31.40
N VAL A 957 -9.56 -2.86 -32.22
CA VAL A 957 -10.65 -1.89 -32.03
C VAL A 957 -11.97 -2.59 -31.75
N TYR A 958 -12.93 -1.90 -31.15
CA TYR A 958 -14.25 -2.46 -30.90
C TYR A 958 -15.05 -2.58 -32.20
N VAL A 959 -15.96 -3.55 -32.24
CA VAL A 959 -16.91 -3.73 -33.34
C VAL A 959 -18.33 -3.94 -32.83
N ILE A 960 -19.27 -3.15 -33.34
CA ILE A 960 -20.70 -3.41 -33.13
C ILE A 960 -21.19 -4.34 -34.25
N ILE A 961 -21.69 -5.51 -33.86
CA ILE A 961 -22.49 -6.40 -34.70
C ILE A 961 -23.94 -5.93 -34.59
N ASP A 962 -24.41 -5.25 -35.64
CA ASP A 962 -25.71 -4.61 -35.65
C ASP A 962 -26.70 -5.36 -36.56
N TRP A 963 -27.79 -5.85 -35.94
CA TRP A 963 -28.95 -6.40 -36.62
C TRP A 963 -29.84 -5.27 -37.13
N HIS A 964 -29.46 -4.75 -38.30
CA HIS A 964 -29.95 -3.47 -38.80
C HIS A 964 -31.31 -3.61 -39.51
N THR A 965 -32.41 -3.37 -38.78
CA THR A 965 -33.79 -3.35 -39.29
C THR A 965 -34.73 -2.60 -38.36
N HIS A 966 -35.75 -1.96 -38.93
CA HIS A 966 -36.85 -1.34 -38.19
C HIS A 966 -37.83 -2.35 -37.56
N HIS A 967 -37.77 -3.63 -37.95
CA HIS A 967 -38.77 -4.66 -37.67
C HIS A 967 -38.18 -5.96 -37.08
N ALA A 968 -37.21 -5.85 -36.16
CA ALA A 968 -36.57 -7.04 -35.58
C ALA A 968 -37.55 -7.97 -34.83
N GLU A 969 -38.63 -7.41 -34.28
CA GLU A 969 -39.70 -8.13 -33.60
C GLU A 969 -40.43 -9.14 -34.49
N ASP A 970 -40.39 -8.96 -35.82
CA ASP A 970 -41.01 -9.87 -36.78
C ASP A 970 -40.14 -11.10 -37.09
N ASN A 971 -38.85 -11.08 -36.70
CA ASN A 971 -37.84 -12.09 -37.08
C ASN A 971 -37.07 -12.63 -35.87
N ILE A 972 -37.77 -12.87 -34.75
CA ILE A 972 -37.15 -13.27 -33.47
C ILE A 972 -36.33 -14.57 -33.60
N ALA A 973 -36.84 -15.57 -34.31
CA ALA A 973 -36.18 -16.87 -34.43
C ALA A 973 -34.87 -16.79 -35.23
N GLU A 974 -34.89 -16.01 -36.30
CA GLU A 974 -33.75 -15.71 -37.15
C GLU A 974 -32.69 -14.91 -36.37
N ALA A 975 -33.12 -13.89 -35.61
CA ALA A 975 -32.24 -13.11 -34.76
C ALA A 975 -31.58 -13.96 -33.67
N ILE A 976 -32.34 -14.81 -32.96
CA ILE A 976 -31.79 -15.76 -31.96
C ILE A 976 -30.75 -16.67 -32.60
N THR A 977 -31.05 -17.22 -33.78
CA THR A 977 -30.13 -18.12 -34.49
C THR A 977 -28.85 -17.39 -34.87
N PHE A 978 -28.97 -16.19 -35.43
CA PHE A 978 -27.83 -15.37 -35.85
C PHE A 978 -26.97 -14.94 -34.66
N PHE A 979 -27.57 -14.37 -33.61
CA PHE A 979 -26.83 -13.89 -32.45
C PHE A 979 -26.21 -15.03 -31.63
N SER A 980 -26.86 -16.19 -31.55
CA SER A 980 -26.24 -17.38 -30.96
C SER A 980 -24.99 -17.80 -31.75
N GLU A 981 -25.05 -17.79 -33.09
CA GLU A 981 -23.89 -18.10 -33.94
C GLU A 981 -22.78 -17.05 -33.79
N MET A 982 -23.10 -15.74 -33.82
CA MET A 982 -22.10 -14.68 -33.67
C MET A 982 -21.48 -14.66 -32.27
N ALA A 983 -22.26 -14.90 -31.21
CA ALA A 983 -21.75 -15.01 -29.85
C ALA A 983 -20.87 -16.25 -29.66
N GLN A 984 -21.21 -17.38 -30.29
CA GLN A 984 -20.32 -18.56 -30.31
C GLN A 984 -18.99 -18.27 -31.03
N LEU A 985 -19.04 -17.58 -32.16
CA LEU A 985 -17.85 -17.30 -32.97
C LEU A 985 -16.95 -16.23 -32.35
N TYR A 986 -17.53 -15.15 -31.82
CA TYR A 986 -16.77 -13.96 -31.46
C TYR A 986 -17.08 -13.40 -30.07
N GLY A 987 -18.07 -13.96 -29.35
CA GLY A 987 -18.48 -13.45 -28.03
C GLY A 987 -17.46 -13.65 -26.91
N HIS A 988 -16.38 -14.39 -27.17
CA HIS A 988 -15.23 -14.52 -26.28
C HIS A 988 -14.15 -13.45 -26.53
N HIS A 989 -14.37 -12.52 -27.47
CA HIS A 989 -13.49 -11.39 -27.70
C HIS A 989 -14.10 -10.12 -27.09
N ASP A 990 -13.33 -9.45 -26.23
CA ASP A 990 -13.64 -8.14 -25.62
C ASP A 990 -14.05 -7.08 -26.68
N ASN A 991 -13.57 -7.22 -27.92
CA ASN A 991 -13.84 -6.30 -29.03
C ASN A 991 -15.34 -6.19 -29.38
N VAL A 992 -16.14 -7.23 -29.13
CA VAL A 992 -17.46 -7.37 -29.76
C VAL A 992 -18.56 -6.74 -28.90
N ILE A 993 -19.39 -5.91 -29.53
CA ILE A 993 -20.62 -5.34 -28.95
C ILE A 993 -21.79 -5.83 -29.81
N PHE A 994 -22.90 -6.24 -29.19
CA PHE A 994 -24.08 -6.69 -29.93
C PHE A 994 -25.17 -5.63 -29.93
N GLU A 995 -25.55 -5.10 -31.09
CA GLU A 995 -26.72 -4.24 -31.23
C GLU A 995 -27.87 -5.06 -31.83
N ILE A 996 -28.81 -5.45 -30.97
CA ILE A 996 -29.78 -6.51 -31.32
C ILE A 996 -31.04 -6.01 -32.03
N TYR A 997 -31.27 -4.70 -32.01
CA TYR A 997 -32.41 -4.08 -32.66
C TYR A 997 -32.11 -2.61 -32.99
N ASN A 998 -31.86 -2.33 -34.26
CA ASN A 998 -31.67 -0.97 -34.78
C ASN A 998 -32.99 -0.21 -34.98
N GLU A 999 -33.06 1.06 -34.61
CA GLU A 999 -34.17 1.99 -34.94
C GLU A 999 -35.63 1.45 -34.95
N PRO A 1000 -36.16 0.90 -33.84
CA PRO A 1000 -37.58 0.57 -33.73
C PRO A 1000 -38.48 1.76 -34.07
N LEU A 1001 -39.52 1.52 -34.89
CA LEU A 1001 -40.45 2.57 -35.27
C LEU A 1001 -41.29 3.07 -34.08
N ASN A 1002 -41.80 4.29 -34.18
CA ASN A 1002 -42.70 4.87 -33.16
C ASN A 1002 -43.99 4.03 -32.95
N THR A 1003 -44.37 3.22 -33.93
CA THR A 1003 -45.50 2.28 -33.86
C THR A 1003 -45.24 1.04 -33.01
N THR A 1004 -43.97 0.70 -32.75
CA THR A 1004 -43.58 -0.46 -31.95
C THR A 1004 -43.40 -0.04 -30.50
N SER A 1005 -44.20 -0.59 -29.58
CA SER A 1005 -44.18 -0.19 -28.17
C SER A 1005 -42.89 -0.64 -27.46
N TRP A 1006 -42.46 0.07 -26.41
CA TRP A 1006 -41.33 -0.38 -25.57
C TRP A 1006 -41.52 -1.81 -25.04
N GLY A 1007 -42.73 -2.19 -24.63
CA GLY A 1007 -43.02 -3.55 -24.18
C GLY A 1007 -42.78 -4.62 -25.26
N THR A 1008 -43.02 -4.31 -26.53
CA THR A 1008 -42.72 -5.19 -27.67
C THR A 1008 -41.22 -5.31 -27.90
N ILE A 1009 -40.51 -4.17 -27.88
CA ILE A 1009 -39.05 -4.11 -28.05
C ILE A 1009 -38.35 -4.87 -26.92
N LYS A 1010 -38.74 -4.62 -25.67
CA LYS A 1010 -38.26 -5.33 -24.49
C LYS A 1010 -38.54 -6.82 -24.56
N HIS A 1011 -39.74 -7.22 -24.99
CA HIS A 1011 -40.08 -8.64 -25.15
C HIS A 1011 -39.21 -9.35 -26.19
N TYR A 1012 -38.89 -8.68 -27.30
CA TYR A 1012 -37.92 -9.19 -28.27
C TYR A 1012 -36.53 -9.32 -27.65
N ALA A 1013 -36.04 -8.26 -26.99
CA ALA A 1013 -34.70 -8.24 -26.41
C ALA A 1013 -34.52 -9.33 -25.35
N GLU A 1014 -35.51 -9.53 -24.46
CA GLU A 1014 -35.49 -10.57 -23.43
C GLU A 1014 -35.52 -12.00 -24.00
N GLN A 1015 -35.86 -12.19 -25.28
CA GLN A 1015 -35.73 -13.49 -25.95
C GLN A 1015 -34.38 -13.68 -26.65
N VAL A 1016 -33.78 -12.61 -27.17
CA VAL A 1016 -32.49 -12.68 -27.88
C VAL A 1016 -31.30 -12.68 -26.91
N ILE A 1017 -31.34 -11.88 -25.85
CA ILE A 1017 -30.26 -11.74 -24.87
C ILE A 1017 -29.80 -13.08 -24.29
N PRO A 1018 -30.69 -14.00 -23.86
CA PRO A 1018 -30.26 -15.31 -23.35
C PRO A 1018 -29.46 -16.14 -24.36
N ALA A 1019 -29.69 -15.97 -25.67
CA ALA A 1019 -28.94 -16.67 -26.70
C ALA A 1019 -27.51 -16.15 -26.84
N ILE A 1020 -27.28 -14.85 -26.59
CA ILE A 1020 -25.96 -14.23 -26.51
C ILE A 1020 -25.28 -14.63 -25.20
N ARG A 1021 -25.98 -14.47 -24.07
CA ARG A 1021 -25.48 -14.79 -22.71
C ARG A 1021 -25.12 -16.26 -22.50
N ALA A 1022 -25.63 -17.16 -23.34
CA ALA A 1022 -25.16 -18.55 -23.37
C ALA A 1022 -23.67 -18.69 -23.77
N HIS A 1023 -23.08 -17.65 -24.38
CA HIS A 1023 -21.75 -17.67 -24.96
C HIS A 1023 -20.91 -16.41 -24.69
N SER A 1024 -21.49 -15.32 -24.18
CA SER A 1024 -20.82 -14.02 -24.06
C SER A 1024 -21.45 -13.10 -23.02
N ASP A 1025 -20.62 -12.45 -22.21
CA ASP A 1025 -21.02 -11.41 -21.26
C ASP A 1025 -20.96 -10.00 -21.85
N ASN A 1026 -20.49 -9.88 -23.10
CA ASN A 1026 -20.21 -8.61 -23.75
C ASN A 1026 -21.40 -7.66 -23.77
N LEU A 1027 -21.10 -6.36 -23.91
CA LEU A 1027 -22.10 -5.31 -23.96
C LEU A 1027 -23.17 -5.57 -25.04
N ILE A 1028 -24.44 -5.50 -24.61
CA ILE A 1028 -25.59 -5.53 -25.51
C ILE A 1028 -26.20 -4.12 -25.58
N VAL A 1029 -26.40 -3.62 -26.80
CA VAL A 1029 -27.06 -2.36 -27.10
C VAL A 1029 -28.45 -2.66 -27.68
N VAL A 1030 -29.49 -2.02 -27.13
CA VAL A 1030 -30.87 -2.22 -27.56
C VAL A 1030 -31.48 -0.91 -28.03
N GLY A 1031 -32.02 -0.90 -29.25
CA GLY A 1031 -32.77 0.21 -29.81
C GLY A 1031 -33.99 0.58 -28.97
N THR A 1032 -34.40 1.84 -29.09
CA THR A 1032 -35.60 2.35 -28.42
C THR A 1032 -36.58 2.92 -29.43
N ARG A 1033 -37.81 3.17 -28.98
CA ARG A 1033 -38.88 3.64 -29.86
C ARG A 1033 -38.52 4.98 -30.53
N THR A 1034 -39.13 5.22 -31.69
CA THR A 1034 -38.95 6.44 -32.49
C THR A 1034 -37.52 6.57 -33.00
N TRP A 1035 -37.05 5.54 -33.72
CA TRP A 1035 -35.70 5.49 -34.29
C TRP A 1035 -34.64 5.70 -33.20
N SER A 1036 -34.71 4.94 -32.11
CA SER A 1036 -33.76 4.99 -30.99
C SER A 1036 -33.61 6.34 -30.30
N GLN A 1037 -34.71 7.08 -30.10
CA GLN A 1037 -34.69 8.38 -29.39
C GLN A 1037 -35.26 8.32 -27.97
N ASN A 1038 -36.21 7.40 -27.72
CA ASN A 1038 -36.94 7.30 -26.47
C ASN A 1038 -36.22 6.44 -25.41
N VAL A 1039 -34.96 6.76 -25.14
CA VAL A 1039 -34.12 6.08 -24.11
C VAL A 1039 -34.65 6.26 -22.68
N ASP A 1040 -35.43 7.30 -22.44
CA ASP A 1040 -36.10 7.55 -21.17
C ASP A 1040 -37.15 6.48 -20.85
N GLU A 1041 -37.93 6.04 -21.84
CA GLU A 1041 -38.91 4.95 -21.67
C GLU A 1041 -38.22 3.67 -21.19
N ALA A 1042 -37.10 3.32 -21.83
CA ALA A 1042 -36.30 2.17 -21.47
C ALA A 1042 -35.68 2.27 -20.07
N ALA A 1043 -35.28 3.47 -19.65
CA ALA A 1043 -34.73 3.70 -18.32
C ALA A 1043 -35.76 3.52 -17.19
N PHE A 1044 -37.05 3.74 -17.47
CA PHE A 1044 -38.14 3.52 -16.49
C PHE A 1044 -38.56 2.06 -16.38
N ASP A 1045 -38.44 1.28 -17.46
CA ASP A 1045 -38.78 -0.15 -17.50
C ASP A 1045 -37.64 -0.95 -18.13
N LYS A 1046 -36.51 -1.02 -17.40
CA LYS A 1046 -35.26 -1.61 -17.89
C LYS A 1046 -35.40 -3.08 -18.24
N ILE A 1047 -34.62 -3.51 -19.22
CA ILE A 1047 -34.39 -4.93 -19.52
C ILE A 1047 -33.68 -5.58 -18.32
N ASN A 1048 -34.07 -6.81 -17.99
CA ASN A 1048 -33.47 -7.57 -16.89
C ASN A 1048 -32.17 -8.28 -17.33
N ASP A 1049 -31.14 -7.50 -17.59
CA ASP A 1049 -29.78 -7.95 -17.90
C ASP A 1049 -28.78 -6.97 -17.26
N SER A 1050 -27.65 -7.49 -16.78
CA SER A 1050 -26.66 -6.69 -16.05
C SER A 1050 -25.73 -5.86 -16.94
N ASN A 1051 -25.57 -6.22 -18.21
CA ASN A 1051 -24.66 -5.57 -19.14
C ASN A 1051 -25.35 -5.11 -20.43
N THR A 1052 -26.42 -4.32 -20.26
CA THR A 1052 -27.24 -3.78 -21.36
C THR A 1052 -27.28 -2.24 -21.33
N ALA A 1053 -26.98 -1.62 -22.48
CA ALA A 1053 -27.13 -0.20 -22.73
C ALA A 1053 -28.23 0.07 -23.79
N TYR A 1054 -28.72 1.31 -23.85
CA TYR A 1054 -29.76 1.70 -24.80
C TYR A 1054 -29.23 2.60 -25.91
N ALA A 1055 -29.60 2.30 -27.16
CA ALA A 1055 -29.16 3.06 -28.31
C ALA A 1055 -29.79 4.46 -28.32
N LEU A 1056 -28.99 5.48 -28.60
CA LEU A 1056 -29.41 6.86 -28.82
C LEU A 1056 -29.03 7.30 -30.24
N HIS A 1057 -30.02 7.51 -31.10
CA HIS A 1057 -29.78 8.00 -32.46
C HIS A 1057 -30.18 9.46 -32.59
N PHE A 1058 -29.35 10.25 -33.28
CA PHE A 1058 -29.67 11.65 -33.55
C PHE A 1058 -29.02 12.17 -34.83
N TYR A 1059 -29.61 13.23 -35.38
CA TYR A 1059 -29.17 13.85 -36.62
C TYR A 1059 -29.17 15.36 -36.38
N VAL A 1060 -27.97 15.93 -36.43
CA VAL A 1060 -27.76 17.36 -36.22
C VAL A 1060 -28.49 18.11 -37.32
N GLY A 1061 -29.37 19.03 -36.94
CA GLY A 1061 -30.24 19.75 -37.86
C GLY A 1061 -31.69 19.30 -37.90
N SER A 1062 -32.02 18.17 -37.26
CA SER A 1062 -33.40 17.74 -36.99
C SER A 1062 -33.64 17.44 -35.51
N HIS A 1063 -32.60 17.06 -34.77
CA HIS A 1063 -32.68 16.66 -33.37
C HIS A 1063 -31.91 17.64 -32.48
N GLY A 1064 -32.56 18.14 -31.43
CA GLY A 1064 -32.05 19.19 -30.54
C GLY A 1064 -32.21 18.85 -29.06
N ASN A 1065 -32.51 19.84 -28.22
CA ASN A 1065 -32.51 19.72 -26.76
C ASN A 1065 -33.53 18.70 -26.26
N HIS A 1066 -34.65 18.55 -26.97
CA HIS A 1066 -35.67 17.58 -26.58
C HIS A 1066 -35.12 16.16 -26.52
N VAL A 1067 -34.32 15.70 -27.50
CA VAL A 1067 -33.70 14.37 -27.49
C VAL A 1067 -32.61 14.28 -26.41
N ARG A 1068 -31.77 15.32 -26.24
CA ARG A 1068 -30.79 15.36 -25.14
C ARG A 1068 -31.44 15.29 -23.76
N ASN A 1069 -32.62 15.89 -23.58
CA ASN A 1069 -33.37 15.81 -22.33
C ASN A 1069 -33.88 14.39 -22.05
N LEU A 1070 -34.28 13.63 -23.08
CA LEU A 1070 -34.63 12.21 -22.92
C LEU A 1070 -33.38 11.41 -22.51
N ALA A 1071 -32.25 11.63 -23.16
CA ALA A 1071 -30.98 11.01 -22.80
C ALA A 1071 -30.55 11.36 -21.36
N GLN A 1072 -30.62 12.63 -20.97
CA GLN A 1072 -30.30 13.07 -19.61
C GLN A 1072 -31.25 12.45 -18.58
N THR A 1073 -32.54 12.32 -18.91
CA THR A 1073 -33.52 11.64 -18.05
C THR A 1073 -33.17 10.17 -17.85
N ALA A 1074 -32.79 9.48 -18.93
CA ALA A 1074 -32.33 8.10 -18.86
C ALA A 1074 -31.07 7.93 -18.00
N LEU A 1075 -30.06 8.80 -18.18
CA LEU A 1075 -28.86 8.81 -17.33
C LEU A 1075 -29.20 9.04 -15.86
N ASN A 1076 -30.07 10.01 -15.56
CA ASN A 1076 -30.50 10.30 -14.19
C ASN A 1076 -31.25 9.12 -13.54
N ASN A 1077 -31.92 8.29 -14.34
CA ASN A 1077 -32.59 7.07 -13.91
C ASN A 1077 -31.66 5.84 -13.89
N GLY A 1078 -30.34 6.03 -14.03
CA GLY A 1078 -29.36 4.96 -13.90
C GLY A 1078 -29.29 4.04 -15.12
N ALA A 1079 -29.68 4.50 -16.31
CA ALA A 1079 -29.56 3.72 -17.54
C ALA A 1079 -28.31 4.16 -18.32
N ALA A 1080 -27.51 3.19 -18.76
CA ALA A 1080 -26.40 3.44 -19.66
C ALA A 1080 -26.91 3.65 -21.10
N ILE A 1081 -26.26 4.56 -21.82
CA ILE A 1081 -26.63 4.96 -23.18
C ILE A 1081 -25.42 4.78 -24.09
N PHE A 1082 -25.68 4.34 -25.32
CA PHE A 1082 -24.69 4.26 -26.39
C PHE A 1082 -25.23 4.99 -27.62
N ALA A 1083 -24.53 6.01 -28.14
CA ALA A 1083 -24.97 6.70 -29.34
C ALA A 1083 -24.48 5.95 -30.60
N SER A 1084 -25.05 4.78 -30.86
CA SER A 1084 -24.62 3.85 -31.92
C SER A 1084 -24.80 4.41 -33.33
N GLU A 1085 -25.58 5.49 -33.49
CA GLU A 1085 -25.72 6.18 -34.76
C GLU A 1085 -25.93 7.69 -34.58
N TRP A 1086 -25.14 8.49 -35.30
CA TRP A 1086 -25.45 9.90 -35.47
C TRP A 1086 -24.95 10.48 -36.78
N GLY A 1087 -25.55 11.57 -37.26
CA GLY A 1087 -25.15 12.23 -38.50
C GLY A 1087 -25.41 13.73 -38.54
N ILE A 1088 -24.97 14.41 -39.60
CA ILE A 1088 -25.20 15.84 -39.82
C ILE A 1088 -26.06 16.03 -41.08
N TRP A 1089 -27.19 16.70 -40.93
CA TRP A 1089 -28.03 17.14 -42.05
C TRP A 1089 -27.65 18.58 -42.48
N PRO A 1090 -27.81 18.95 -43.77
CA PRO A 1090 -27.46 20.26 -44.34
C PRO A 1090 -27.91 21.50 -43.56
N ASN A 1091 -29.01 21.41 -42.80
CA ASN A 1091 -29.44 22.47 -41.89
C ASN A 1091 -28.79 22.25 -40.52
N ASN A 1092 -27.47 22.45 -40.41
CA ASN A 1092 -26.64 22.15 -39.23
C ASN A 1092 -26.96 22.95 -37.95
N ASN A 1093 -28.10 23.63 -37.89
CA ASN A 1093 -28.60 24.36 -36.74
C ASN A 1093 -30.10 24.13 -36.60
N TYR A 1094 -30.49 23.38 -35.56
CA TYR A 1094 -31.88 23.14 -35.18
C TYR A 1094 -32.05 23.43 -33.69
N ASP A 1095 -33.03 24.26 -33.35
CA ASP A 1095 -33.22 24.74 -31.97
C ASP A 1095 -31.98 25.44 -31.39
N GLY A 1096 -31.16 26.08 -32.24
CA GLY A 1096 -29.95 26.80 -31.84
C GLY A 1096 -28.71 25.93 -31.61
N MET A 1097 -28.82 24.60 -31.72
CA MET A 1097 -27.71 23.66 -31.50
C MET A 1097 -27.00 23.26 -32.79
N ASN A 1098 -25.69 23.15 -32.70
CA ASN A 1098 -24.83 22.61 -33.74
C ASN A 1098 -24.30 21.21 -33.37
N ALA A 1099 -23.38 20.68 -34.19
CA ALA A 1099 -22.78 19.37 -33.94
C ALA A 1099 -21.85 19.36 -32.72
N ASP A 1100 -21.14 20.46 -32.43
CA ASP A 1100 -20.26 20.56 -31.26
C ASP A 1100 -21.05 20.48 -29.94
N ASP A 1101 -22.26 21.06 -29.88
CA ASP A 1101 -23.13 20.95 -28.72
C ASP A 1101 -23.50 19.51 -28.39
N TRP A 1102 -23.75 18.70 -29.42
CA TRP A 1102 -24.02 17.28 -29.27
C TRP A 1102 -22.76 16.53 -28.83
N MET A 1103 -21.62 16.77 -29.47
CA MET A 1103 -20.36 16.10 -29.11
C MET A 1103 -19.94 16.41 -27.66
N ASN A 1104 -20.05 17.68 -27.24
CA ASN A 1104 -19.81 18.10 -25.85
C ASN A 1104 -20.73 17.38 -24.86
N PHE A 1105 -22.00 17.19 -25.20
CA PHE A 1105 -22.93 16.45 -24.36
C PHE A 1105 -22.52 14.97 -24.21
N LEU A 1106 -22.09 14.33 -25.30
CA LEU A 1106 -21.59 12.96 -25.26
C LEU A 1106 -20.32 12.86 -24.41
N ASP A 1107 -19.38 13.79 -24.56
CA ASP A 1107 -18.11 13.82 -23.80
C ASP A 1107 -18.31 14.04 -22.30
N GLN A 1108 -19.15 15.02 -21.92
CA GLN A 1108 -19.52 15.26 -20.51
C GLN A 1108 -20.13 14.02 -19.86
N ASN A 1109 -20.88 13.24 -20.65
CA ASN A 1109 -21.58 12.05 -20.20
C ASN A 1109 -20.86 10.73 -20.52
N LYS A 1110 -19.61 10.78 -21.04
CA LYS A 1110 -18.82 9.61 -21.44
C LYS A 1110 -19.65 8.60 -22.26
N ILE A 1111 -20.45 9.10 -23.20
CA ILE A 1111 -21.28 8.28 -24.08
C ILE A 1111 -20.45 7.93 -25.31
N SER A 1112 -20.21 6.63 -25.51
CA SER A 1112 -19.59 6.08 -26.72
C SER A 1112 -20.46 6.31 -27.94
N TRP A 1113 -19.84 6.46 -29.12
CA TRP A 1113 -20.60 6.80 -30.34
C TRP A 1113 -20.00 6.31 -31.65
N ALA A 1114 -20.86 6.10 -32.65
CA ALA A 1114 -20.46 5.84 -34.03
C ALA A 1114 -21.20 6.77 -35.02
N ASN A 1115 -20.45 7.40 -35.92
CA ASN A 1115 -21.02 8.30 -36.94
C ASN A 1115 -21.50 7.54 -38.19
N TRP A 1116 -22.67 7.91 -38.69
CA TRP A 1116 -23.26 7.42 -39.92
C TRP A 1116 -22.89 8.33 -41.10
N ALA A 1117 -22.33 7.87 -42.22
CA ALA A 1117 -21.76 6.54 -42.47
C ALA A 1117 -20.74 6.55 -43.61
N ILE A 1118 -19.88 5.52 -43.62
CA ILE A 1118 -18.93 5.19 -44.68
C ILE A 1118 -19.70 4.85 -45.95
N SER A 1119 -19.86 5.86 -46.80
CA SER A 1119 -20.62 5.81 -48.05
C SER A 1119 -20.28 6.99 -48.95
N ASP A 1120 -20.61 6.84 -50.22
CA ASP A 1120 -20.60 7.89 -51.25
C ASP A 1120 -21.97 8.01 -51.94
N LYS A 1121 -23.04 7.75 -51.17
CA LYS A 1121 -24.39 7.56 -51.70
C LYS A 1121 -24.91 8.87 -52.28
N VAL A 1122 -25.47 8.78 -53.49
CA VAL A 1122 -26.07 9.89 -54.20
C VAL A 1122 -27.54 9.57 -54.41
N ASP A 1123 -28.41 10.55 -54.16
CA ASP A 1123 -29.84 10.41 -54.39
C ASP A 1123 -30.06 10.25 -55.90
N PRO A 1124 -30.63 9.12 -56.36
CA PRO A 1124 -30.79 8.82 -57.77
C PRO A 1124 -31.74 9.81 -58.49
N ASN A 1125 -32.59 10.53 -57.75
CA ASN A 1125 -33.54 11.49 -58.30
C ASN A 1125 -32.95 12.90 -58.44
N THR A 1126 -32.08 13.30 -57.51
CA THR A 1126 -31.53 14.67 -57.48
C THR A 1126 -30.07 14.74 -57.94
N GLY A 1127 -29.35 13.62 -57.96
CA GLY A 1127 -27.92 13.56 -58.25
C GLY A 1127 -27.06 14.23 -57.18
N GLN A 1128 -27.63 14.55 -56.02
CA GLN A 1128 -26.94 15.17 -54.89
C GLN A 1128 -26.46 14.10 -53.91
N LEU A 1129 -25.31 14.33 -53.30
CA LEU A 1129 -24.79 13.48 -52.23
C LEU A 1129 -25.82 13.42 -51.09
N GLU A 1130 -26.19 12.23 -50.66
CA GLU A 1130 -27.10 12.04 -49.52
C GLU A 1130 -26.35 12.30 -48.22
N PRO A 1131 -26.74 13.30 -47.41
CA PRO A 1131 -26.22 13.43 -46.06
C PRO A 1131 -26.69 12.24 -45.22
N PRO A 1132 -25.82 11.61 -44.41
CA PRO A 1132 -24.51 12.08 -43.99
C PRO A 1132 -23.35 11.28 -44.62
N SER A 1133 -23.33 11.08 -45.94
CA SER A 1133 -22.24 10.37 -46.62
C SER A 1133 -20.85 10.95 -46.34
N MET A 1134 -19.91 10.05 -46.02
CA MET A 1134 -18.53 10.36 -45.67
C MET A 1134 -17.71 10.88 -46.87
N PHE A 1135 -17.95 10.34 -48.06
CA PHE A 1135 -17.16 10.62 -49.26
C PHE A 1135 -18.00 11.22 -50.37
N ASN A 1136 -17.37 12.06 -51.19
CA ASN A 1136 -17.89 12.43 -52.50
C ASN A 1136 -17.68 11.25 -53.48
N PRO A 1137 -18.43 11.17 -54.61
CA PRO A 1137 -18.27 10.09 -55.60
C PRO A 1137 -16.89 9.98 -56.24
N ASP A 1138 -16.05 11.00 -56.11
CA ASP A 1138 -14.65 10.99 -56.56
C ASP A 1138 -13.67 10.40 -55.52
N GLY A 1139 -14.16 10.00 -54.34
CA GLY A 1139 -13.40 9.42 -53.24
C GLY A 1139 -12.82 10.42 -52.24
N SER A 1140 -12.98 11.74 -52.46
CA SER A 1140 -12.58 12.77 -51.50
C SER A 1140 -13.54 12.83 -50.30
N LEU A 1141 -13.11 13.33 -49.15
CA LEU A 1141 -14.00 13.56 -48.00
C LEU A 1141 -15.07 14.60 -48.37
N SER A 1142 -16.32 14.30 -48.02
CA SER A 1142 -17.41 15.29 -48.07
C SER A 1142 -17.20 16.35 -46.97
N SER A 1143 -18.02 17.41 -46.95
CA SER A 1143 -17.98 18.38 -45.85
C SER A 1143 -18.30 17.74 -44.50
N ASN A 1144 -19.23 16.77 -44.48
CA ASN A 1144 -19.52 15.98 -43.28
C ASN A 1144 -18.32 15.10 -42.91
N GLY A 1145 -17.74 14.41 -43.90
CA GLY A 1145 -16.58 13.56 -43.66
C GLY A 1145 -15.38 14.32 -43.11
N GLN A 1146 -15.11 15.53 -43.61
CA GLN A 1146 -14.03 16.36 -43.09
C GLN A 1146 -14.27 16.76 -41.63
N TYR A 1147 -15.50 17.12 -41.26
CA TYR A 1147 -15.84 17.45 -39.88
C TYR A 1147 -15.61 16.25 -38.94
N VAL A 1148 -16.13 15.08 -39.32
CA VAL A 1148 -16.06 13.87 -38.51
C VAL A 1148 -14.61 13.38 -38.36
N VAL A 1149 -13.82 13.37 -39.43
CA VAL A 1149 -12.39 13.01 -39.36
C VAL A 1149 -11.61 13.98 -38.49
N ASN A 1150 -11.88 15.29 -38.57
CA ASN A 1150 -11.23 16.26 -37.72
C ASN A 1150 -11.54 16.01 -36.24
N LYS A 1151 -12.80 15.71 -35.91
CA LYS A 1151 -13.21 15.38 -34.54
C LYS A 1151 -12.59 14.08 -34.04
N LEU A 1152 -12.61 13.03 -34.84
CA LEU A 1152 -11.98 11.76 -34.46
C LEU A 1152 -10.47 11.92 -34.22
N ASN A 1153 -9.77 12.71 -35.04
CA ASN A 1153 -8.34 13.01 -34.83
C ASN A 1153 -8.11 13.87 -33.58
N GLU A 1154 -8.95 14.87 -33.32
CA GLU A 1154 -8.91 15.68 -32.10
C GLU A 1154 -9.04 14.79 -30.86
N TYR A 1155 -9.99 13.86 -30.86
CA TYR A 1155 -10.20 12.94 -29.75
C TYR A 1155 -9.13 11.85 -29.64
N ALA A 1156 -8.60 11.36 -30.76
CA ALA A 1156 -7.50 10.41 -30.75
C ALA A 1156 -6.26 10.98 -30.05
N ALA A 1157 -5.99 12.29 -30.18
CA ALA A 1157 -4.91 12.94 -29.45
C ALA A 1157 -5.11 12.98 -27.93
N GLN A 1158 -6.34 12.74 -27.45
CA GLN A 1158 -6.74 12.79 -26.04
C GLN A 1158 -7.15 11.41 -25.49
N ALA A 1159 -7.01 10.35 -26.30
CA ALA A 1159 -7.45 9.01 -25.93
C ALA A 1159 -6.49 8.40 -24.88
N PRO A 1160 -6.97 8.00 -23.69
CA PRO A 1160 -6.11 7.51 -22.60
C PRO A 1160 -5.22 6.33 -23.00
N TRP A 1161 -5.72 5.43 -23.83
CA TRP A 1161 -4.95 4.27 -24.30
C TRP A 1161 -3.83 4.65 -25.29
N ARG A 1162 -3.98 5.74 -26.06
CA ARG A 1162 -2.91 6.22 -26.95
C ARG A 1162 -1.83 6.96 -26.18
N GLU A 1163 -2.21 7.67 -25.12
CA GLU A 1163 -1.27 8.25 -24.15
C GLU A 1163 -0.46 7.14 -23.46
N ALA A 1164 -1.11 6.05 -23.06
CA ALA A 1164 -0.46 4.87 -22.49
C ALA A 1164 0.47 4.10 -23.47
N ILE A 1165 0.34 4.27 -24.78
CA ILE A 1165 1.31 3.74 -25.77
C ILE A 1165 2.51 4.68 -25.94
N ALA A 1166 2.30 5.98 -25.78
CA ALA A 1166 3.32 7.00 -25.98
C ALA A 1166 4.26 7.15 -24.78
N ASN A 1167 3.76 6.85 -23.58
CA ASN A 1167 4.50 6.73 -22.32
C ASN A 1167 5.06 5.31 -22.16
#